data_AF-A0A382A159-F1
#
_entry.id   AF-A0A382A159-F1
#
_cell.length_a   1.000
_cell.length_b   1.000
_cell.length_c   1.000
_cell.angle_alpha   90.00
_cell.angle_beta   90.00
_cell.angle_gamma   90.00
#
_symmetry.space_group_name_H-M   'P 1'
#
loop_
_entity.id
_entity.type
_entity.pdbx_description
1 polymer ?
#
loop_
_entity_poly.entity_id
_entity_poly.type
_entity_poly.pdbx_seq_one_letter_code
_entity_poly.pdbx_strand_id
1 'polypeptide(L)'
;SPVIDDTDGDGLSDGEEISIHKTDPLLSDTDGDGLTDPDELNLHKTDPKLADTDEDNLSDGEEINIHHTDPLVADTDQDGLNDNDEVDFKTNPSEADSDKDGLSDGDEVLVLGTNPLNHDSDRDGIVDGDEDSDSDGLSDARERNIHHTNPNEVDTDQDRLGDGMEVDIVGTNPLEDDSDGDGTIDGDEDFDADGLSDADELNIHNTDHKMADTDQDGLNDGEEIRIHDTNPLAADTDKDQLSDSDELQITGTNPVMQDSDGNGTIDGEEDPDSDGLSDADELNVHHTNPRVADTDEDTFNDGEEVNVHHTNPSEADTDKDGLSDPDEVRVIGTNPSVQDSDGDGINDGNEDTDFDGLNDADELNDQNTDPKMADTDQDGLGDGEEVNIHKTNPLEADTDGDGLLDGVEVTLLDTNPVVRDSDGDGTIDGDEDTDSDGLSDADELYIYHTNAIVADSDLDNLNDGEELNTHGTDPKRSDSDGDRLRDGFEVNILGTNPLSDDTDGDGINDYDEVWVHNTDPTAADTDQDGLGDSDEIALNTNPSQTDTDKDGLSDADEINIFNTDPLANDSDGDGVDDGDEDSDSDGLSDNQEIDIFNTNPKAADTDGDGLSDSDELNVTGTRALFQDSDGDGIIDGDEDTDADGLSDADELNTHRTNFNVADTDQDGLSDGDEINIHNTDPRVADVDEDGLNDGDEIALKTDPLKADSDGDSLSDWIEANVLNTNPLKADSNQNGINDNDEDLDFDGLSNANEILIHKTNPNGADTDQDWLSDGTEVNVLNTDPLRADTDGDGTIDGNEDSDSDGLSDADELNLFG
;
A
#
# COMPACT_ATOMS: atom_id res chain seq x y z
N SER A 1 66.78 86.79 118.72
CA SER A 1 65.40 86.99 118.25
C SER A 1 65.37 88.26 117.44
N PRO A 2 65.11 88.17 116.12
CA PRO A 2 64.64 89.33 115.37
C PRO A 2 63.32 89.79 115.98
N VAL A 3 63.04 91.09 115.89
CA VAL A 3 61.93 91.74 116.60
C VAL A 3 60.66 91.78 115.73
N ILE A 4 60.76 91.32 114.49
CA ILE A 4 59.72 91.15 113.47
C ILE A 4 60.03 89.81 112.77
N ASP A 5 59.02 89.00 112.43
CA ASP A 5 59.17 87.62 111.92
C ASP A 5 59.24 87.53 110.39
N ASP A 6 58.84 88.62 109.72
CA ASP A 6 58.70 88.84 108.27
C ASP A 6 59.01 90.34 108.08
N THR A 7 60.18 90.65 107.49
CA THR A 7 60.80 91.97 107.54
C THR A 7 60.31 92.91 106.43
N ASP A 8 60.06 92.43 105.22
CA ASP A 8 59.47 93.19 104.11
C ASP A 8 57.94 93.11 104.06
N GLY A 9 57.34 92.15 104.76
CA GLY A 9 55.90 92.04 104.94
C GLY A 9 55.18 91.40 103.75
N ASP A 10 55.88 90.63 102.93
CA ASP A 10 55.33 89.99 101.73
C ASP A 10 54.54 88.69 102.03
N GLY A 11 54.71 88.15 103.24
CA GLY A 11 54.02 86.95 103.71
C GLY A 11 54.88 85.69 103.77
N LEU A 12 56.15 85.73 103.34
CA LEU A 12 57.18 84.76 103.70
C LEU A 12 57.90 85.21 104.98
N SER A 13 58.30 84.27 105.85
CA SER A 13 59.10 84.63 107.02
C SER A 13 60.58 84.76 106.65
N ASP A 14 61.32 85.69 107.28
CA ASP A 14 62.78 85.84 107.12
C ASP A 14 63.51 84.48 107.26
N GLY A 15 62.95 83.60 108.09
CA GLY A 15 63.46 82.25 108.30
C GLY A 15 63.28 81.33 107.09
N GLU A 16 62.12 81.37 106.45
CA GLU A 16 61.79 80.58 105.24
C GLU A 16 62.57 81.07 104.03
N GLU A 17 62.66 82.38 103.83
CA GLU A 17 63.40 83.00 102.73
C GLU A 17 64.89 82.64 102.76
N ILE A 18 65.57 82.88 103.88
CA ILE A 18 67.00 82.56 103.99
C ILE A 18 67.25 81.05 103.99
N SER A 19 66.39 80.26 104.66
CA SER A 19 66.70 78.85 104.95
C SER A 19 66.25 77.91 103.84
N ILE A 20 65.10 78.19 103.21
CA ILE A 20 64.42 77.33 102.25
C ILE A 20 64.57 77.90 100.84
N HIS A 21 64.03 79.08 100.57
CA HIS A 21 63.87 79.62 99.21
C HIS A 21 65.11 80.33 98.66
N LYS A 22 66.03 80.74 99.55
CA LYS A 22 67.26 81.50 99.25
C LYS A 22 67.03 82.88 98.63
N THR A 23 65.88 83.46 98.93
CA THR A 23 65.50 84.83 98.57
C THR A 23 66.04 85.86 99.57
N ASP A 24 66.04 87.16 99.21
CA ASP A 24 66.53 88.25 100.06
C ASP A 24 65.41 88.77 100.99
N PRO A 25 65.45 88.48 102.31
CA PRO A 25 64.38 88.80 103.28
C PRO A 25 64.19 90.30 103.60
N LEU A 26 64.75 91.16 102.75
CA LEU A 26 64.60 92.62 102.82
C LEU A 26 63.85 93.16 101.61
N LEU A 27 63.59 92.32 100.60
CA LEU A 27 62.98 92.66 99.34
C LEU A 27 61.83 91.70 99.13
N SER A 28 60.63 92.23 98.99
CA SER A 28 59.44 91.45 98.65
C SER A 28 59.48 90.82 97.25
N ASP A 29 60.53 91.07 96.48
CA ASP A 29 60.76 90.72 95.07
C ASP A 29 62.29 90.69 94.91
N THR A 30 62.86 89.49 94.89
CA THR A 30 64.30 89.24 95.05
C THR A 30 65.10 89.51 93.77
N ASP A 31 64.59 89.16 92.60
CA ASP A 31 65.26 89.41 91.32
C ASP A 31 64.80 90.69 90.60
N GLY A 32 63.70 91.29 91.07
CA GLY A 32 63.26 92.62 90.68
C GLY A 32 62.52 92.63 89.35
N ASP A 33 61.93 91.52 88.95
CA ASP A 33 61.18 91.35 87.70
C ASP A 33 59.73 91.88 87.79
N GLY A 34 59.25 92.17 89.01
CA GLY A 34 57.93 92.70 89.29
C GLY A 34 56.93 91.69 89.88
N LEU A 35 57.32 90.44 90.13
CA LEU A 35 56.57 89.47 90.91
C LEU A 35 57.13 89.38 92.35
N THR A 36 56.29 89.03 93.31
CA THR A 36 56.78 88.86 94.69
C THR A 36 57.27 87.44 94.89
N ASP A 37 58.32 87.24 95.69
CA ASP A 37 58.86 85.90 95.99
C ASP A 37 57.76 84.87 96.40
N PRO A 38 56.77 85.22 97.26
CA PRO A 38 55.65 84.32 97.52
C PRO A 38 54.73 84.07 96.32
N ASP A 39 54.51 85.05 95.44
CA ASP A 39 53.67 84.88 94.25
C ASP A 39 54.36 83.97 93.22
N GLU A 40 55.65 84.15 92.98
CA GLU A 40 56.45 83.27 92.11
C GLU A 40 56.44 81.82 92.62
N LEU A 41 56.76 81.61 93.90
CA LEU A 41 56.80 80.25 94.46
C LEU A 41 55.43 79.59 94.56
N ASN A 42 54.40 80.34 94.95
CA ASN A 42 53.09 79.77 95.30
C ASN A 42 52.11 79.79 94.14
N LEU A 43 52.12 80.85 93.33
CA LEU A 43 51.15 81.07 92.25
C LEU A 43 51.71 80.68 90.88
N HIS A 44 52.86 81.23 90.48
CA HIS A 44 53.40 81.10 89.12
C HIS A 44 54.36 79.92 88.92
N LYS A 45 54.94 79.39 90.01
CA LYS A 45 55.94 78.30 90.01
C LYS A 45 57.27 78.63 89.33
N THR A 46 57.58 79.90 89.19
CA THR A 46 58.85 80.43 88.69
C THR A 46 59.95 80.45 89.77
N ASP A 47 61.21 80.64 89.38
CA ASP A 47 62.33 80.73 90.33
C ASP A 47 62.55 82.19 90.78
N PRO A 48 62.26 82.57 92.04
CA PRO A 48 62.34 83.96 92.57
C PRO A 48 63.77 84.52 92.71
N LYS A 49 64.72 84.00 91.95
CA LYS A 49 66.10 84.50 91.85
C LYS A 49 66.49 84.73 90.38
N LEU A 50 65.63 84.36 89.45
CA LEU A 50 65.83 84.44 88.03
C LEU A 50 64.69 85.28 87.49
N ALA A 51 65.03 86.48 87.03
CA ALA A 51 64.05 87.35 86.44
C ALA A 51 63.39 86.75 85.18
N ASP A 52 63.99 85.72 84.56
CA ASP A 52 63.56 85.01 83.36
C ASP A 52 63.85 83.51 83.62
N THR A 53 62.79 82.72 83.82
CA THR A 53 62.85 81.34 84.26
C THR A 53 63.03 80.35 83.11
N ASP A 54 62.50 80.63 81.92
CA ASP A 54 62.54 79.73 80.75
C ASP A 54 63.60 80.09 79.69
N GLU A 55 64.32 81.19 79.91
CA GLU A 55 65.44 81.70 79.12
C GLU A 55 65.07 82.17 77.70
N ASP A 56 63.85 82.64 77.49
CA ASP A 56 63.38 83.18 76.20
C ASP A 56 63.74 84.67 75.97
N ASN A 57 64.26 85.35 77.01
CA ASN A 57 64.60 86.77 77.11
C ASN A 57 63.47 87.73 77.50
N LEU A 58 62.27 87.24 77.82
CA LEU A 58 61.26 87.96 78.59
C LEU A 58 61.41 87.63 80.07
N SER A 59 61.11 88.60 80.94
CA SER A 59 61.16 88.36 82.38
C SER A 59 59.84 87.73 82.85
N ASP A 60 59.84 86.87 83.86
CA ASP A 60 58.62 86.19 84.36
C ASP A 60 57.54 87.22 84.73
N GLY A 61 57.95 88.33 85.33
CA GLY A 61 57.09 89.48 85.59
C GLY A 61 56.58 90.22 84.36
N GLU A 62 57.35 90.34 83.28
CA GLU A 62 56.88 90.90 81.99
C GLU A 62 55.87 89.96 81.32
N GLU A 63 56.15 88.67 81.32
CA GLU A 63 55.27 87.63 80.81
C GLU A 63 53.93 87.62 81.53
N ILE A 64 53.91 87.58 82.86
CA ILE A 64 52.66 87.55 83.62
C ILE A 64 51.90 88.90 83.53
N ASN A 65 52.59 90.02 83.67
CA ASN A 65 51.94 91.32 83.84
C ASN A 65 51.65 92.07 82.54
N ILE A 66 52.42 91.83 81.48
CA ILE A 66 52.36 92.59 80.22
C ILE A 66 51.89 91.70 79.06
N HIS A 67 52.54 90.57 78.83
CA HIS A 67 52.32 89.74 77.65
C HIS A 67 51.26 88.65 77.86
N HIS A 68 51.00 88.31 79.13
CA HIS A 68 50.09 87.26 79.58
C HIS A 68 50.46 85.85 79.07
N THR A 69 51.76 85.58 78.98
CA THR A 69 52.37 84.30 78.57
C THR A 69 52.73 83.39 79.77
N ASP A 70 53.17 82.15 79.51
CA ASP A 70 53.57 81.19 80.54
C ASP A 70 55.10 81.27 80.77
N PRO A 71 55.57 81.83 81.90
CA PRO A 71 57.01 82.05 82.19
C PRO A 71 57.83 80.79 82.46
N LEU A 72 57.29 79.63 82.09
CA LEU A 72 57.93 78.33 82.17
C LEU A 72 58.17 77.73 80.79
N VAL A 73 57.73 78.39 79.72
CA VAL A 73 57.72 77.89 78.35
C VAL A 73 58.11 79.02 77.40
N ALA A 74 59.31 78.92 76.83
CA ALA A 74 59.87 79.94 75.92
C ALA A 74 59.06 80.22 74.63
N ASP A 75 58.10 79.36 74.32
CA ASP A 75 57.16 79.45 73.19
C ASP A 75 55.80 79.00 73.74
N THR A 76 55.01 79.97 74.18
CA THR A 76 53.80 79.77 74.97
C THR A 76 52.70 79.11 74.14
N ASP A 77 52.58 79.44 72.85
CA ASP A 77 51.54 78.91 71.98
C ASP A 77 51.99 77.80 71.01
N GLN A 78 53.28 77.47 71.02
CA GLN A 78 53.94 76.34 70.36
C GLN A 78 53.90 76.44 68.84
N ASP A 79 54.01 77.65 68.31
CA ASP A 79 53.94 77.93 66.88
C ASP A 79 55.31 77.89 66.17
N GLY A 80 56.40 77.78 66.95
CA GLY A 80 57.78 77.72 66.49
C GLY A 80 58.56 79.04 66.63
N LEU A 81 57.91 80.14 67.03
CA LEU A 81 58.53 81.38 67.48
C LEU A 81 58.52 81.45 69.00
N ASN A 82 59.61 81.94 69.59
CA ASN A 82 59.63 82.17 71.03
C ASN A 82 58.85 83.45 71.38
N ASP A 83 58.32 83.56 72.61
CA ASP A 83 57.48 84.70 73.03
C ASP A 83 58.20 86.05 72.81
N ASN A 84 59.50 86.13 73.12
CA ASN A 84 60.30 87.31 72.81
C ASN A 84 60.40 87.62 71.29
N ASP A 85 60.53 86.62 70.43
CA ASP A 85 60.60 86.81 68.98
C ASP A 85 59.27 87.35 68.45
N GLU A 86 58.15 86.86 68.98
CA GLU A 86 56.82 87.35 68.65
C GLU A 86 56.59 88.79 69.11
N VAL A 87 57.10 89.17 70.29
CA VAL A 87 57.13 90.57 70.72
C VAL A 87 57.90 91.45 69.72
N ASP A 88 58.99 90.95 69.15
CA ASP A 88 59.80 91.65 68.14
C ASP A 88 59.08 91.74 66.78
N PHE A 89 58.39 90.69 66.36
CA PHE A 89 57.53 90.68 65.16
C PHE A 89 56.21 91.46 65.36
N LYS A 90 55.84 91.72 66.62
CA LYS A 90 54.57 92.33 67.07
C LYS A 90 53.35 91.46 66.79
N THR A 91 53.58 90.17 66.66
CA THR A 91 52.57 89.13 66.75
C THR A 91 52.16 88.98 68.22
N ASN A 92 51.16 88.15 68.49
CA ASN A 92 50.66 87.93 69.83
C ASN A 92 51.25 86.63 70.40
N PRO A 93 52.13 86.70 71.42
CA PRO A 93 52.84 85.55 72.00
C PRO A 93 52.00 84.41 72.63
N SER A 94 50.69 84.46 72.47
CA SER A 94 49.74 83.52 73.04
C SER A 94 48.68 83.10 72.02
N GLU A 95 48.82 83.56 70.78
CA GLU A 95 47.99 83.21 69.64
C GLU A 95 48.90 82.86 68.47
N ALA A 96 49.05 81.56 68.22
CA ALA A 96 49.90 81.01 67.15
C ALA A 96 49.63 81.55 65.74
N ASP A 97 48.50 82.22 65.51
CA ASP A 97 48.09 82.80 64.22
C ASP A 97 47.50 84.19 64.51
N SER A 98 48.32 85.23 64.31
CA SER A 98 48.00 86.60 64.70
C SER A 98 46.99 87.27 63.78
N ASP A 99 47.01 86.96 62.48
CA ASP A 99 46.15 87.63 61.49
C ASP A 99 44.96 86.78 60.99
N LYS A 100 44.92 85.52 61.40
CA LYS A 100 43.80 84.57 61.31
C LYS A 100 43.53 84.10 59.90
N ASP A 101 44.59 83.92 59.13
CA ASP A 101 44.54 83.39 57.78
C ASP A 101 44.74 81.87 57.70
N GLY A 102 45.11 81.25 58.81
CA GLY A 102 45.26 79.81 58.95
C GLY A 102 46.70 79.34 58.96
N LEU A 103 47.70 80.19 58.71
CA LEU A 103 49.11 79.85 58.94
C LEU A 103 49.54 80.33 60.33
N SER A 104 50.50 79.62 60.93
CA SER A 104 51.09 80.16 62.16
C SER A 104 52.07 81.28 61.86
N ASP A 105 52.25 82.19 62.82
CA ASP A 105 53.22 83.28 62.68
C ASP A 105 54.63 82.71 62.43
N GLY A 106 54.94 81.57 63.06
CA GLY A 106 56.15 80.79 62.80
C GLY A 106 56.25 80.21 61.39
N ASP A 107 55.17 79.68 60.82
CA ASP A 107 55.17 79.12 59.46
C ASP A 107 55.35 80.19 58.40
N GLU A 108 54.67 81.33 58.57
CA GLU A 108 54.81 82.48 57.70
C GLU A 108 56.24 83.02 57.69
N VAL A 109 56.88 83.12 58.86
CA VAL A 109 58.23 83.70 58.96
C VAL A 109 59.33 82.71 58.57
N LEU A 110 59.22 81.44 58.97
CA LEU A 110 60.30 80.47 58.86
C LEU A 110 60.23 79.63 57.57
N VAL A 111 59.05 79.50 56.96
CA VAL A 111 58.82 78.56 55.84
C VAL A 111 58.46 79.32 54.56
N LEU A 112 57.37 80.10 54.58
CA LEU A 112 56.81 80.74 53.39
C LEU A 112 57.43 82.13 53.11
N GLY A 113 57.90 82.80 54.15
CA GLY A 113 58.42 84.16 54.07
C GLY A 113 57.33 85.22 53.85
N THR A 114 56.08 84.91 54.20
CA THR A 114 54.93 85.81 54.24
C THR A 114 54.96 86.68 55.51
N ASN A 115 53.99 87.57 55.67
CA ASN A 115 53.99 88.57 56.74
C ASN A 115 52.88 88.29 57.77
N PRO A 116 53.23 87.90 59.02
CA PRO A 116 52.30 87.37 60.03
C PRO A 116 51.34 88.37 60.69
N LEU A 117 51.15 89.51 60.04
CA LEU A 117 50.24 90.56 60.48
C LEU A 117 49.32 91.00 59.35
N ASN A 118 49.37 90.31 58.22
CA ASN A 118 48.63 90.64 57.04
C ASN A 118 48.31 89.38 56.25
N HIS A 119 47.09 88.90 56.48
CA HIS A 119 46.44 87.74 55.86
C HIS A 119 46.45 87.63 54.32
N ASP A 120 47.07 88.55 53.59
CA ASP A 120 47.17 88.61 52.13
C ASP A 120 48.39 89.49 51.81
N SER A 121 49.58 88.89 51.93
CA SER A 121 50.90 89.52 51.85
C SER A 121 51.16 90.18 50.50
N ASP A 122 50.69 89.58 49.42
CA ASP A 122 50.98 90.00 48.05
C ASP A 122 49.86 90.86 47.42
N ARG A 123 48.64 90.79 47.97
CA ARG A 123 47.42 91.52 47.59
C ARG A 123 46.78 91.10 46.28
N ASP A 124 46.90 89.83 45.93
CA ASP A 124 46.21 89.26 44.77
C ASP A 124 44.72 88.93 45.05
N GLY A 125 44.36 88.83 46.34
CA GLY A 125 43.00 88.60 46.83
C GLY A 125 42.72 87.17 47.32
N ILE A 126 43.71 86.29 47.32
CA ILE A 126 43.77 85.04 48.10
C ILE A 126 44.47 85.37 49.43
N VAL A 127 44.10 84.68 50.51
CA VAL A 127 44.77 84.86 51.80
C VAL A 127 45.97 83.92 51.88
N ASP A 128 47.05 84.28 52.57
CA ASP A 128 48.32 83.52 52.46
C ASP A 128 48.12 82.02 52.81
N GLY A 129 47.28 81.69 53.80
CA GLY A 129 46.94 80.29 54.11
C GLY A 129 46.07 79.54 53.07
N ASP A 130 45.31 80.26 52.23
CA ASP A 130 44.53 79.69 51.12
C ASP A 130 45.32 79.69 49.79
N GLU A 131 46.55 80.25 49.76
CA GLU A 131 47.44 80.13 48.61
C GLU A 131 47.88 78.67 48.41
N ASP A 132 48.24 78.34 47.18
CA ASP A 132 48.78 77.05 46.74
C ASP A 132 50.11 77.37 46.06
N SER A 133 51.15 77.49 46.89
CA SER A 133 52.42 78.10 46.52
C SER A 133 53.19 77.30 45.46
N ASP A 134 53.00 75.99 45.39
CA ASP A 134 53.66 75.10 44.41
C ASP A 134 52.72 74.54 43.32
N SER A 135 51.42 74.82 43.41
CA SER A 135 50.37 74.48 42.43
C SER A 135 50.07 72.99 42.33
N ASP A 136 50.12 72.27 43.45
CA ASP A 136 49.79 70.84 43.54
C ASP A 136 48.31 70.57 43.86
N GLY A 137 47.56 71.60 44.26
CA GLY A 137 46.14 71.54 44.58
C GLY A 137 45.80 71.56 46.08
N LEU A 138 46.78 71.51 46.98
CA LEU A 138 46.61 71.80 48.41
C LEU A 138 46.89 73.28 48.69
N SER A 139 46.26 73.80 49.73
CA SER A 139 46.61 75.14 50.19
C SER A 139 47.71 75.07 51.22
N ASP A 140 48.56 76.09 51.29
CA ASP A 140 49.69 76.18 52.21
C ASP A 140 49.25 75.89 53.65
N ALA A 141 48.09 76.41 54.10
CA ALA A 141 47.58 76.11 55.44
C ALA A 141 47.11 74.65 55.61
N ARG A 142 46.57 73.98 54.58
CA ARG A 142 46.22 72.55 54.66
C ARG A 142 47.47 71.69 54.77
N GLU A 143 48.48 72.01 53.96
CA GLU A 143 49.77 71.32 53.98
C GLU A 143 50.42 71.45 55.34
N ARG A 144 50.51 72.65 55.91
CA ARG A 144 51.13 72.86 57.22
C ARG A 144 50.35 72.24 58.38
N ASN A 145 49.04 72.48 58.45
CA ASN A 145 48.25 72.15 59.63
C ASN A 145 47.66 70.75 59.65
N ILE A 146 47.44 70.15 58.47
CA ILE A 146 46.70 68.89 58.34
C ILE A 146 47.62 67.76 57.86
N HIS A 147 48.36 67.99 56.78
CA HIS A 147 49.13 66.95 56.10
C HIS A 147 50.61 66.93 56.50
N HIS A 148 51.12 68.04 57.03
CA HIS A 148 52.51 68.30 57.39
C HIS A 148 53.51 68.13 56.23
N THR A 149 53.05 68.42 55.01
CA THR A 149 53.82 68.46 53.77
C THR A 149 54.53 69.81 53.61
N ASN A 150 55.33 69.97 52.55
CA ASN A 150 56.11 71.17 52.30
C ASN A 150 55.45 72.05 51.24
N PRO A 151 54.90 73.24 51.59
CA PRO A 151 54.17 74.12 50.66
C PRO A 151 54.95 74.72 49.48
N ASN A 152 56.20 74.31 49.28
CA ASN A 152 57.02 74.78 48.16
C ASN A 152 57.52 73.61 47.28
N GLU A 153 57.06 72.39 47.54
CA GLU A 153 57.45 71.17 46.87
C GLU A 153 56.21 70.36 46.51
N VAL A 154 55.84 70.40 45.21
CA VAL A 154 54.67 69.70 44.63
C VAL A 154 54.54 68.22 45.04
N ASP A 155 55.65 67.58 45.39
CA ASP A 155 55.78 66.15 45.68
C ASP A 155 56.83 66.02 46.80
N THR A 156 56.35 65.93 48.04
CA THR A 156 57.16 65.98 49.27
C THR A 156 58.00 64.73 49.46
N ASP A 157 57.51 63.54 49.09
CA ASP A 157 58.21 62.26 49.30
C ASP A 157 58.87 61.68 48.03
N GLN A 158 58.63 62.29 46.87
CA GLN A 158 59.27 62.07 45.57
C GLN A 158 58.90 60.76 44.88
N ASP A 159 57.64 60.35 45.00
CA ASP A 159 57.11 59.10 44.50
C ASP A 159 56.44 59.21 43.10
N ARG A 160 56.35 60.44 42.54
CA ARG A 160 55.72 60.84 41.26
C ARG A 160 54.23 61.20 41.34
N LEU A 161 53.59 61.08 42.49
CA LEU A 161 52.33 61.73 42.80
C LEU A 161 52.62 63.04 43.52
N GLY A 162 51.77 64.04 43.35
CA GLY A 162 51.91 65.31 44.06
C GLY A 162 51.05 65.29 45.31
N ASP A 163 51.41 66.03 46.34
CA ASP A 163 50.78 65.91 47.67
C ASP A 163 49.25 66.12 47.57
N GLY A 164 48.79 67.07 46.74
CA GLY A 164 47.38 67.25 46.44
C GLY A 164 46.70 66.12 45.70
N MET A 165 47.38 65.43 44.78
CA MET A 165 46.83 64.23 44.13
C MET A 165 46.73 63.07 45.12
N GLU A 166 47.72 62.88 45.96
CA GLU A 166 47.71 61.83 46.97
C GLU A 166 46.60 62.03 47.99
N VAL A 167 46.39 63.26 48.44
CA VAL A 167 45.36 63.56 49.44
C VAL A 167 43.95 63.57 48.85
N ASP A 168 43.74 64.28 47.75
CA ASP A 168 42.39 64.56 47.26
C ASP A 168 41.92 63.56 46.19
N ILE A 169 42.82 62.81 45.51
CA ILE A 169 42.49 61.86 44.42
C ILE A 169 42.79 60.41 44.80
N VAL A 170 44.03 60.06 45.10
CA VAL A 170 44.48 58.66 45.27
C VAL A 170 44.07 58.14 46.65
N GLY A 171 44.40 58.89 47.70
CA GLY A 171 44.18 58.56 49.10
C GLY A 171 45.40 57.97 49.82
N THR A 172 46.61 58.27 49.33
CA THR A 172 47.90 57.87 49.89
C THR A 172 48.44 58.93 50.85
N ASN A 173 49.53 58.60 51.54
CA ASN A 173 50.15 59.47 52.54
C ASN A 173 51.31 60.25 51.89
N PRO A 174 51.20 61.58 51.71
CA PRO A 174 52.17 62.39 50.96
C PRO A 174 53.52 62.63 51.67
N LEU A 175 53.84 61.81 52.65
CA LEU A 175 55.09 61.85 53.42
C LEU A 175 55.83 60.51 53.35
N GLU A 176 55.26 59.50 52.70
CA GLU A 176 55.77 58.14 52.62
C GLU A 176 55.67 57.64 51.18
N ASP A 177 56.82 57.45 50.52
CA ASP A 177 56.93 56.99 49.12
C ASP A 177 56.27 55.62 48.84
N ASP A 178 55.86 54.89 49.88
CA ASP A 178 55.18 53.59 49.85
C ASP A 178 54.27 53.52 51.09
N SER A 179 53.01 53.98 50.93
CA SER A 179 52.06 54.16 52.03
C SER A 179 51.64 52.86 52.70
N ASP A 180 51.61 51.75 51.95
CA ASP A 180 51.12 50.46 52.44
C ASP A 180 52.25 49.47 52.82
N GLY A 181 53.47 49.78 52.42
CA GLY A 181 54.70 49.08 52.74
C GLY A 181 54.90 47.78 51.98
N ASP A 182 54.27 47.60 50.82
CA ASP A 182 54.35 46.38 50.02
C ASP A 182 55.60 46.29 49.13
N GLY A 183 56.26 47.43 48.89
CA GLY A 183 57.52 47.56 48.16
C GLY A 183 57.39 48.11 46.73
N THR A 184 56.20 48.50 46.29
CA THR A 184 55.97 49.40 45.15
C THR A 184 55.78 50.83 45.69
N ILE A 185 56.20 51.85 44.95
CA ILE A 185 55.98 53.24 45.39
C ILE A 185 54.59 53.69 44.94
N ASP A 186 53.92 54.56 45.68
CA ASP A 186 52.50 54.86 45.45
C ASP A 186 52.24 55.36 44.01
N GLY A 187 53.11 56.18 43.41
CA GLY A 187 52.98 56.60 42.00
C GLY A 187 53.30 55.55 40.93
N ASP A 188 54.01 54.47 41.27
CA ASP A 188 54.24 53.31 40.39
C ASP A 188 53.20 52.20 40.61
N GLU A 189 52.26 52.38 41.54
CA GLU A 189 51.10 51.50 41.68
C GLU A 189 50.26 51.53 40.40
N ASP A 190 49.53 50.44 40.20
CA ASP A 190 48.64 50.21 39.06
C ASP A 190 47.33 49.69 39.68
N PHE A 191 46.57 50.62 40.25
CA PHE A 191 45.49 50.30 41.19
C PHE A 191 44.38 49.47 40.54
N ASP A 192 44.04 49.76 39.28
CA ASP A 192 43.02 49.04 38.53
C ASP A 192 43.57 47.89 37.67
N ALA A 193 44.91 47.73 37.62
CA ALA A 193 45.64 46.66 36.95
C ALA A 193 45.53 46.67 35.42
N ASP A 194 45.38 47.84 34.80
CA ASP A 194 45.39 48.02 33.34
C ASP A 194 46.82 48.09 32.75
N GLY A 195 47.83 48.29 33.62
CA GLY A 195 49.24 48.34 33.28
C GLY A 195 49.77 49.73 32.89
N LEU A 196 49.01 50.79 33.09
CA LEU A 196 49.53 52.12 33.36
C LEU A 196 49.79 52.24 34.87
N SER A 197 50.63 53.18 35.27
CA SER A 197 50.76 53.48 36.70
C SER A 197 49.85 54.64 37.04
N ASP A 198 49.36 54.71 38.28
CA ASP A 198 48.48 55.76 38.78
C ASP A 198 49.06 57.16 38.44
N ALA A 199 50.38 57.33 38.54
CA ALA A 199 51.06 58.56 38.13
C ALA A 199 51.05 58.81 36.61
N ASP A 200 51.18 57.79 35.75
CA ASP A 200 51.10 57.95 34.29
C ASP A 200 49.66 58.30 33.85
N GLU A 201 48.68 57.68 34.48
CA GLU A 201 47.26 57.95 34.24
C GLU A 201 46.88 59.38 34.59
N LEU A 202 47.18 59.82 35.81
CA LEU A 202 46.82 61.16 36.29
C LEU A 202 47.65 62.26 35.63
N ASN A 203 48.96 62.05 35.39
CA ASN A 203 49.84 63.11 34.88
C ASN A 203 49.95 63.19 33.36
N ILE A 204 49.79 62.08 32.64
CA ILE A 204 50.07 62.01 31.19
C ILE A 204 48.78 61.82 30.40
N HIS A 205 47.97 60.84 30.78
CA HIS A 205 46.84 60.38 29.96
C HIS A 205 45.51 61.02 30.36
N ASN A 206 45.41 61.53 31.60
CA ASN A 206 44.19 62.06 32.22
C ASN A 206 43.05 61.02 32.28
N THR A 207 43.43 59.76 32.48
CA THR A 207 42.53 58.64 32.72
C THR A 207 42.26 58.49 34.22
N ASP A 208 41.21 57.75 34.59
CA ASP A 208 40.87 57.52 36.00
C ASP A 208 41.58 56.27 36.51
N HIS A 209 42.68 56.44 37.26
CA HIS A 209 43.45 55.37 37.93
C HIS A 209 42.69 54.33 38.77
N LYS A 210 41.38 54.53 38.99
CA LYS A 210 40.50 53.58 39.69
C LYS A 210 39.66 52.75 38.74
N MET A 211 39.74 53.02 37.44
CA MET A 211 38.90 52.47 36.40
C MET A 211 39.77 52.08 35.22
N ALA A 212 40.04 50.78 35.11
CA ALA A 212 40.87 50.23 34.04
C ALA A 212 40.39 50.61 32.62
N ASP A 213 39.12 50.97 32.46
CA ASP A 213 38.48 51.40 31.22
C ASP A 213 37.72 52.70 31.52
N THR A 214 38.33 53.84 31.17
CA THR A 214 37.84 55.16 31.54
C THR A 214 36.60 55.56 30.73
N ASP A 215 36.52 55.22 29.45
CA ASP A 215 35.40 55.60 28.58
C ASP A 215 34.31 54.53 28.42
N GLN A 216 34.51 53.36 29.03
CA GLN A 216 33.58 52.24 29.17
C GLN A 216 33.22 51.56 27.86
N ASP A 217 34.17 51.50 26.93
CA ASP A 217 33.98 50.85 25.65
C ASP A 217 34.36 49.35 25.67
N GLY A 218 35.05 48.89 26.72
CA GLY A 218 35.48 47.52 26.92
C GLY A 218 36.95 47.24 26.62
N LEU A 219 37.72 48.22 26.17
CA LEU A 219 39.19 48.21 26.17
C LEU A 219 39.70 48.92 27.43
N ASN A 220 40.81 48.44 27.96
CA ASN A 220 41.44 49.11 29.10
C ASN A 220 42.42 50.19 28.61
N ASP A 221 42.56 51.27 29.36
CA ASP A 221 43.29 52.47 28.95
C ASP A 221 44.75 52.14 28.59
N GLY A 222 45.38 51.26 29.38
CA GLY A 222 46.71 50.74 29.14
C GLY A 222 46.85 49.90 27.86
N GLU A 223 45.82 49.16 27.44
CA GLU A 223 45.79 48.40 26.19
C GLU A 223 45.61 49.32 24.99
N GLU A 224 44.71 50.28 25.08
CA GLU A 224 44.48 51.30 24.07
C GLU A 224 45.76 52.07 23.72
N ILE A 225 46.47 52.54 24.75
CA ILE A 225 47.69 53.32 24.57
C ILE A 225 48.86 52.46 24.08
N ARG A 226 49.02 51.23 24.58
CA ARG A 226 50.24 50.43 24.31
C ARG A 226 50.13 49.52 23.10
N ILE A 227 48.91 49.13 22.72
CA ILE A 227 48.67 48.08 21.71
C ILE A 227 47.93 48.63 20.50
N HIS A 228 46.82 49.35 20.72
CA HIS A 228 45.88 49.69 19.64
C HIS A 228 46.04 51.11 19.10
N ASP A 229 46.78 51.97 19.79
CA ASP A 229 46.98 53.39 19.45
C ASP A 229 45.63 54.17 19.40
N THR A 230 44.64 53.75 20.20
CA THR A 230 43.32 54.39 20.37
C THR A 230 43.33 55.42 21.51
N ASN A 231 42.24 56.17 21.67
CA ASN A 231 42.14 57.22 22.66
C ASN A 231 41.27 56.79 23.86
N PRO A 232 41.84 56.60 25.06
CA PRO A 232 41.15 56.04 26.24
C PRO A 232 40.13 56.97 26.92
N LEU A 233 39.75 58.04 26.23
CA LEU A 233 38.75 59.01 26.67
C LEU A 233 37.61 59.12 25.64
N ALA A 234 37.62 58.29 24.59
CA ALA A 234 36.63 58.27 23.55
C ALA A 234 36.42 56.86 23.02
N ALA A 235 35.31 56.27 23.45
CA ALA A 235 34.85 54.93 23.04
C ALA A 235 34.81 54.65 21.54
N ASP A 236 34.85 55.68 20.69
CA ASP A 236 34.90 55.60 19.23
C ASP A 236 35.95 56.61 18.76
N THR A 237 37.17 56.10 18.54
CA THR A 237 38.36 56.91 18.22
C THR A 237 38.24 57.55 16.84
N ASP A 238 37.70 56.84 15.84
CA ASP A 238 37.73 57.27 14.45
C ASP A 238 36.41 57.87 13.91
N LYS A 239 35.31 57.68 14.63
CA LYS A 239 33.98 58.25 14.43
C LYS A 239 33.21 57.63 13.28
N ASP A 240 33.24 56.32 13.18
CA ASP A 240 32.43 55.55 12.24
C ASP A 240 31.15 54.96 12.85
N GLN A 241 30.94 55.14 14.16
CA GLN A 241 29.82 54.66 15.00
C GLN A 241 30.00 53.25 15.59
N LEU A 242 31.17 52.63 15.44
CA LEU A 242 31.55 51.45 16.21
C LEU A 242 32.45 51.87 17.38
N SER A 243 32.37 51.11 18.48
CA SER A 243 33.33 51.33 19.55
C SER A 243 34.68 50.68 19.23
N ASP A 244 35.78 51.19 19.78
CA ASP A 244 37.10 50.65 19.48
C ASP A 244 37.19 49.16 19.88
N SER A 245 36.51 48.79 20.95
CA SER A 245 36.32 47.40 21.39
C SER A 245 35.51 46.55 20.40
N ASP A 246 34.37 47.05 19.91
CA ASP A 246 33.52 46.34 18.93
C ASP A 246 34.28 46.08 17.63
N GLU A 247 35.07 47.05 17.19
CA GLU A 247 35.91 46.92 16.00
C GLU A 247 36.95 45.81 16.14
N LEU A 248 37.56 45.67 17.31
CA LEU A 248 38.55 44.63 17.53
C LEU A 248 37.94 43.25 17.78
N GLN A 249 36.84 43.18 18.53
CA GLN A 249 36.29 41.93 19.05
C GLN A 249 35.20 41.33 18.15
N ILE A 250 34.41 42.16 17.47
CA ILE A 250 33.22 41.75 16.74
C ILE A 250 33.44 41.87 15.23
N THR A 251 33.67 43.08 14.73
CA THR A 251 33.77 43.34 13.28
C THR A 251 35.18 43.08 12.75
N GLY A 252 36.21 43.06 13.60
CA GLY A 252 37.60 42.86 13.19
C GLY A 252 38.15 43.98 12.28
N THR A 253 37.56 45.17 12.36
CA THR A 253 38.00 46.39 11.67
C THR A 253 39.05 47.12 12.49
N ASN A 254 39.54 48.25 12.00
CA ASN A 254 40.65 48.98 12.59
C ASN A 254 40.16 50.26 13.28
N PRO A 255 40.28 50.36 14.61
CA PRO A 255 39.66 51.43 15.40
C PRO A 255 40.23 52.85 15.21
N VAL A 256 41.19 53.01 14.30
CA VAL A 256 41.75 54.31 13.96
C VAL A 256 41.48 54.71 12.50
N MET A 257 40.65 53.96 11.77
CA MET A 257 40.35 54.16 10.35
C MET A 257 38.89 53.86 9.99
N GLN A 258 38.10 54.93 9.79
CA GLN A 258 36.68 54.83 9.39
C GLN A 258 36.31 53.89 8.23
N ASP A 259 37.26 53.50 7.38
CA ASP A 259 37.06 52.59 6.24
C ASP A 259 38.32 51.71 6.14
N SER A 260 38.28 50.58 6.85
CA SER A 260 39.43 49.69 7.03
C SER A 260 39.88 49.01 5.75
N ASP A 261 38.95 48.68 4.84
CA ASP A 261 39.22 47.92 3.62
C ASP A 261 39.38 48.81 2.36
N GLY A 262 38.97 50.08 2.46
CA GLY A 262 39.04 51.09 1.41
C GLY A 262 38.00 50.93 0.30
N ASN A 263 36.88 50.25 0.56
CA ASN A 263 35.84 49.99 -0.42
C ASN A 263 34.90 51.19 -0.65
N GLY A 264 34.88 52.15 0.27
CA GLY A 264 34.12 53.40 0.21
C GLY A 264 32.82 53.45 1.02
N THR A 265 32.49 52.38 1.76
CA THR A 265 31.57 52.38 2.90
C THR A 265 32.41 52.52 4.18
N ILE A 266 31.86 53.14 5.23
CA ILE A 266 32.56 53.19 6.52
C ILE A 266 32.24 51.91 7.30
N ASP A 267 33.14 51.46 8.16
CA ASP A 267 33.04 50.14 8.79
C ASP A 267 31.71 49.97 9.56
N GLY A 268 31.27 50.96 10.36
CA GLY A 268 29.95 50.95 11.00
C GLY A 268 28.70 50.94 10.08
N GLU A 269 28.83 51.22 8.78
CA GLU A 269 27.73 51.17 7.81
C GLU A 269 27.81 49.95 6.88
N GLU A 270 28.74 49.03 7.13
CA GLU A 270 28.82 47.75 6.44
C GLU A 270 27.66 46.83 6.85
N ASP A 271 27.35 45.88 5.96
CA ASP A 271 26.33 44.84 6.16
C ASP A 271 26.92 43.49 5.66
N PRO A 272 27.79 42.84 6.48
CA PRO A 272 28.59 41.69 6.07
C PRO A 272 27.76 40.42 5.84
N ASP A 273 26.69 40.21 6.60
CA ASP A 273 25.82 39.05 6.49
C ASP A 273 24.61 39.26 5.57
N SER A 274 24.40 40.49 5.11
CA SER A 274 23.41 40.88 4.11
C SER A 274 21.97 40.67 4.56
N ASP A 275 21.70 40.84 5.85
CA ASP A 275 20.35 40.81 6.43
C ASP A 275 19.60 42.15 6.25
N GLY A 276 20.34 43.23 5.99
CA GLY A 276 19.81 44.57 5.74
C GLY A 276 19.87 45.53 6.94
N LEU A 277 20.55 45.15 8.03
CA LEU A 277 21.00 46.05 9.09
C LEU A 277 22.48 46.39 8.89
N SER A 278 22.95 47.47 9.53
CA SER A 278 24.36 47.84 9.51
C SER A 278 25.05 47.39 10.80
N ASP A 279 26.36 47.16 10.77
CA ASP A 279 27.15 46.80 11.96
C ASP A 279 26.83 47.73 13.15
N ALA A 280 26.72 49.04 12.90
CA ALA A 280 26.38 50.01 13.93
C ALA A 280 24.92 49.93 14.40
N ASP A 281 23.95 49.67 13.52
CA ASP A 281 22.54 49.49 13.92
C ASP A 281 22.36 48.22 14.75
N GLU A 282 23.00 47.13 14.34
CA GLU A 282 22.94 45.84 15.04
C GLU A 282 23.53 45.94 16.44
N LEU A 283 24.73 46.51 16.60
CA LEU A 283 25.36 46.60 17.92
C LEU A 283 24.71 47.68 18.82
N ASN A 284 24.43 48.87 18.27
CA ASN A 284 23.99 50.01 19.08
C ASN A 284 22.48 50.06 19.33
N VAL A 285 21.66 49.48 18.45
CA VAL A 285 20.19 49.60 18.49
C VAL A 285 19.51 48.28 18.79
N HIS A 286 19.88 47.22 18.07
CA HIS A 286 19.19 45.92 18.14
C HIS A 286 19.87 44.91 19.06
N HIS A 287 21.13 45.16 19.41
CA HIS A 287 22.01 44.28 20.20
C HIS A 287 22.14 42.87 19.58
N THR A 288 22.22 42.81 18.26
CA THR A 288 22.40 41.60 17.44
C THR A 288 23.84 41.46 16.95
N ASN A 289 24.17 40.36 16.27
CA ASN A 289 25.52 40.06 15.82
C ASN A 289 25.73 40.36 14.32
N PRO A 290 26.56 41.35 13.95
CA PRO A 290 26.75 41.79 12.55
C PRO A 290 27.37 40.81 11.55
N ARG A 291 27.57 39.58 11.97
CA ARG A 291 28.14 38.51 11.16
C ARG A 291 27.20 37.32 11.04
N VAL A 292 26.06 37.37 11.70
CA VAL A 292 25.10 36.30 11.81
C VAL A 292 23.73 36.91 11.51
N ALA A 293 23.27 36.67 10.29
CA ALA A 293 22.01 37.24 9.83
C ALA A 293 20.79 36.87 10.68
N ASP A 294 20.86 35.85 11.55
CA ASP A 294 19.77 35.34 12.39
C ASP A 294 20.34 35.08 13.78
N THR A 295 20.18 36.06 14.68
CA THR A 295 20.88 36.13 15.97
C THR A 295 20.32 35.14 16.99
N ASP A 296 19.01 34.90 17.01
CA ASP A 296 18.36 33.99 17.96
C ASP A 296 18.09 32.58 17.40
N GLU A 297 18.48 32.35 16.14
CA GLU A 297 18.41 31.09 15.42
C GLU A 297 16.98 30.58 15.20
N ASP A 298 15.99 31.49 15.10
CA ASP A 298 14.58 31.15 14.93
C ASP A 298 14.16 30.98 13.46
N THR A 299 15.03 31.33 12.49
CA THR A 299 14.87 31.32 11.03
C THR A 299 14.28 32.57 10.36
N PHE A 300 13.92 33.61 11.10
CA PHE A 300 13.94 34.96 10.57
C PHE A 300 15.35 35.54 10.68
N ASN A 301 15.65 36.49 9.79
CA ASN A 301 16.89 37.24 9.91
C ASN A 301 16.61 38.56 10.62
N ASP A 302 17.59 39.10 11.33
CA ASP A 302 17.43 40.25 12.22
C ASP A 302 16.85 41.44 11.44
N GLY A 303 17.35 41.68 10.22
CA GLY A 303 16.81 42.66 9.30
C GLY A 303 15.36 42.42 8.86
N GLU A 304 14.91 41.17 8.65
CA GLU A 304 13.52 40.82 8.34
C GLU A 304 12.61 41.12 9.53
N GLU A 305 13.01 40.74 10.73
CA GLU A 305 12.28 40.99 11.96
C GLU A 305 12.09 42.49 12.21
N VAL A 306 13.16 43.27 12.14
CA VAL A 306 13.09 44.71 12.37
C VAL A 306 12.28 45.42 11.27
N ASN A 307 12.57 45.12 10.00
CA ASN A 307 12.04 45.89 8.87
C ASN A 307 10.65 45.45 8.40
N VAL A 308 10.28 44.18 8.61
CA VAL A 308 9.04 43.59 8.06
C VAL A 308 8.04 43.25 9.16
N HIS A 309 8.45 42.44 10.14
CA HIS A 309 7.54 41.88 11.14
C HIS A 309 7.40 42.75 12.40
N HIS A 310 8.37 43.63 12.63
CA HIS A 310 8.50 44.50 13.79
C HIS A 310 8.63 43.74 15.12
N THR A 311 9.33 42.61 15.07
CA THR A 311 9.67 41.74 16.19
C THR A 311 11.05 42.06 16.77
N ASN A 312 11.43 41.38 17.85
CA ASN A 312 12.70 41.55 18.53
C ASN A 312 13.72 40.48 18.06
N PRO A 313 14.76 40.87 17.29
CA PRO A 313 15.69 39.92 16.66
C PRO A 313 16.67 39.20 17.59
N SER A 314 16.38 39.21 18.88
CA SER A 314 17.17 38.55 19.91
C SER A 314 16.30 37.62 20.77
N GLU A 315 15.01 37.52 20.47
CA GLU A 315 14.04 36.71 21.16
C GLU A 315 13.16 35.97 20.14
N ALA A 316 13.42 34.68 19.97
CA ALA A 316 12.69 33.81 19.05
C ALA A 316 11.15 33.78 19.24
N ASP A 317 10.65 34.26 20.37
CA ASP A 317 9.23 34.45 20.70
C ASP A 317 9.11 35.84 21.34
N THR A 318 8.75 36.83 20.51
CA THR A 318 8.75 38.25 20.89
C THR A 318 7.70 38.58 21.94
N ASP A 319 6.52 37.95 21.90
CA ASP A 319 5.39 38.30 22.76
C ASP A 319 5.11 37.31 23.92
N LYS A 320 5.84 36.20 23.93
CA LYS A 320 5.95 35.20 24.99
C LYS A 320 4.67 34.43 25.20
N ASP A 321 4.02 34.09 24.10
CA ASP A 321 2.80 33.29 24.10
C ASP A 321 3.02 31.79 23.90
N GLY A 322 4.23 31.40 23.50
CA GLY A 322 4.66 30.02 23.29
C GLY A 322 4.92 29.64 21.83
N LEU A 323 4.64 30.51 20.86
CA LEU A 323 4.98 30.31 19.45
C LEU A 323 6.20 31.14 19.07
N SER A 324 7.02 30.64 18.14
CA SER A 324 8.10 31.45 17.59
C SER A 324 7.57 32.47 16.58
N ASP A 325 8.23 33.61 16.43
CA ASP A 325 7.80 34.65 15.50
C ASP A 325 7.63 34.11 14.04
N PRO A 326 8.51 33.21 13.54
CA PRO A 326 8.34 32.56 12.25
C PRO A 326 7.17 31.59 12.21
N ASP A 327 6.88 30.85 13.28
CA ASP A 327 5.75 29.92 13.34
C ASP A 327 4.42 30.67 13.28
N GLU A 328 4.30 31.78 14.01
CA GLU A 328 3.13 32.64 13.95
C GLU A 328 2.88 33.20 12.55
N VAL A 329 3.93 33.63 11.84
CA VAL A 329 3.77 34.21 10.50
C VAL A 329 3.58 33.14 9.42
N ARG A 330 4.37 32.06 9.47
CA ARG A 330 4.46 31.07 8.38
C ARG A 330 3.52 29.89 8.57
N VAL A 331 3.29 29.46 9.81
CA VAL A 331 2.49 28.28 10.14
C VAL A 331 1.08 28.71 10.52
N ILE A 332 0.89 29.47 11.61
CA ILE A 332 -0.43 29.78 12.19
C ILE A 332 -1.14 30.92 11.43
N GLY A 333 -0.43 31.98 11.09
CA GLY A 333 -0.96 33.20 10.46
C GLY A 333 -1.47 34.24 11.47
N THR A 334 -0.90 34.26 12.67
CA THR A 334 -1.11 35.24 13.74
C THR A 334 -0.09 36.38 13.67
N ASN A 335 -0.16 37.32 14.60
CA ASN A 335 0.70 38.49 14.63
C ASN A 335 1.76 38.35 15.73
N PRO A 336 3.06 38.22 15.37
CA PRO A 336 4.14 37.82 16.28
C PRO A 336 4.59 38.86 17.30
N SER A 337 3.73 39.82 17.60
CA SER A 337 4.02 40.87 18.58
C SER A 337 2.82 41.11 19.49
N VAL A 338 1.81 40.25 19.41
CA VAL A 338 0.56 40.34 20.14
C VAL A 338 0.10 38.93 20.53
N GLN A 339 0.37 38.59 21.78
CA GLN A 339 0.01 37.32 22.43
C GLN A 339 -1.43 36.81 22.21
N ASP A 340 -2.39 37.66 21.85
CA ASP A 340 -3.78 37.30 21.51
C ASP A 340 -4.19 38.15 20.30
N SER A 341 -3.95 37.62 19.11
CA SER A 341 -4.09 38.34 17.84
C SER A 341 -5.54 38.70 17.51
N ASP A 342 -6.49 37.85 17.91
CA ASP A 342 -7.90 37.98 17.55
C ASP A 342 -8.76 38.64 18.66
N GLY A 343 -8.25 38.69 19.88
CA GLY A 343 -8.81 39.33 21.05
C GLY A 343 -9.89 38.52 21.76
N ASP A 344 -9.95 37.20 21.58
CA ASP A 344 -10.96 36.34 22.20
C ASP A 344 -10.63 35.96 23.67
N GLY A 345 -9.38 36.19 24.09
CA GLY A 345 -8.88 35.96 25.44
C GLY A 345 -8.15 34.64 25.67
N ILE A 346 -7.88 33.87 24.61
CA ILE A 346 -6.89 32.80 24.55
C ILE A 346 -5.64 33.38 23.88
N ASN A 347 -4.47 32.94 24.32
CA ASN A 347 -3.23 33.36 23.67
C ASN A 347 -3.02 32.52 22.40
N ASP A 348 -2.39 33.04 21.35
CA ASP A 348 -2.30 32.35 20.05
C ASP A 348 -1.64 30.96 20.21
N GLY A 349 -0.54 30.84 20.96
CA GLY A 349 0.06 29.52 21.27
C GLY A 349 -0.78 28.56 22.11
N ASN A 350 -1.83 29.03 22.80
CA ASN A 350 -2.76 28.18 23.55
C ASN A 350 -4.06 27.90 22.79
N GLU A 351 -4.18 28.37 21.55
CA GLU A 351 -5.26 27.96 20.65
C GLU A 351 -5.11 26.48 20.29
N ASP A 352 -6.23 25.89 19.89
CA ASP A 352 -6.37 24.52 19.40
C ASP A 352 -7.03 24.69 18.03
N THR A 353 -6.21 24.99 17.02
CA THR A 353 -6.66 25.52 15.74
C THR A 353 -7.49 24.49 14.95
N ASP A 354 -7.21 23.19 15.09
CA ASP A 354 -7.89 22.11 14.38
C ASP A 354 -8.89 21.30 15.24
N PHE A 355 -8.96 21.58 16.54
CA PHE A 355 -9.89 21.00 17.51
C PHE A 355 -9.65 19.53 17.84
N ASP A 356 -8.40 19.07 17.79
CA ASP A 356 -8.01 17.71 18.15
C ASP A 356 -7.76 17.52 19.68
N GLY A 357 -7.63 18.64 20.41
CA GLY A 357 -7.43 18.68 21.85
C GLY A 357 -5.97 18.80 22.30
N LEU A 358 -5.03 19.05 21.40
CA LEU A 358 -3.71 19.59 21.64
C LEU A 358 -3.72 21.10 21.35
N ASN A 359 -2.75 21.87 21.85
CA ASN A 359 -2.66 23.30 21.51
C ASN A 359 -1.50 23.54 20.57
N ASP A 360 -1.60 24.59 19.77
CA ASP A 360 -0.68 24.90 18.68
C ASP A 360 0.79 24.98 19.15
N ALA A 361 1.05 25.48 20.36
CA ALA A 361 2.39 25.52 20.92
C ALA A 361 2.90 24.14 21.37
N ASP A 362 2.08 23.28 21.99
CA ASP A 362 2.46 21.92 22.36
C ASP A 362 2.71 21.06 21.11
N GLU A 363 1.94 21.29 20.05
CA GLU A 363 2.11 20.64 18.74
C GLU A 363 3.45 20.96 18.11
N LEU A 364 3.80 22.24 17.98
CA LEU A 364 5.05 22.66 17.35
C LEU A 364 6.28 22.38 18.24
N ASN A 365 6.19 22.64 19.55
CA ASN A 365 7.35 22.57 20.44
C ASN A 365 7.65 21.17 20.96
N ASP A 366 6.61 20.38 21.29
CA ASP A 366 6.77 19.10 21.98
C ASP A 366 6.51 17.88 21.10
N GLN A 367 5.54 17.96 20.16
CA GLN A 367 5.15 16.81 19.32
C GLN A 367 5.71 16.87 17.89
N ASN A 368 5.99 18.06 17.36
CA ASN A 368 6.31 18.34 15.94
C ASN A 368 5.17 17.96 14.97
N THR A 369 3.92 18.12 15.40
CA THR A 369 2.71 17.91 14.57
C THR A 369 2.30 19.19 13.84
N ASP A 370 1.37 19.11 12.89
CA ASP A 370 0.85 20.29 12.16
C ASP A 370 -0.40 20.84 12.86
N PRO A 371 -0.37 22.04 13.49
CA PRO A 371 -1.49 22.60 14.25
C PRO A 371 -2.77 22.88 13.49
N LYS A 372 -2.75 22.67 12.18
CA LYS A 372 -3.90 22.83 11.29
C LYS A 372 -4.46 21.51 10.81
N MET A 373 -3.90 20.39 11.26
CA MET A 373 -4.22 19.05 10.84
C MET A 373 -4.38 18.14 12.05
N ALA A 374 -5.64 17.92 12.43
CA ALA A 374 -6.04 17.16 13.61
C ALA A 374 -5.57 15.69 13.68
N ASP A 375 -4.88 15.19 12.64
CA ASP A 375 -4.39 13.82 12.45
C ASP A 375 -3.22 13.93 11.45
N THR A 376 -2.02 14.14 11.99
CA THR A 376 -0.81 14.50 11.23
C THR A 376 -0.32 13.35 10.36
N ASP A 377 -0.36 12.11 10.86
CA ASP A 377 0.14 10.93 10.15
C ASP A 377 -0.94 10.15 9.37
N GLN A 378 -2.20 10.55 9.53
CA GLN A 378 -3.38 10.11 8.77
C GLN A 378 -3.74 8.64 8.99
N ASP A 379 -3.54 8.16 10.21
CA ASP A 379 -3.83 6.79 10.61
C ASP A 379 -5.28 6.60 11.10
N GLY A 380 -6.00 7.70 11.31
CA GLY A 380 -7.39 7.74 11.77
C GLY A 380 -7.56 8.06 13.26
N LEU A 381 -6.48 8.31 13.98
CA LEU A 381 -6.41 8.78 15.35
C LEU A 381 -5.87 10.22 15.35
N GLY A 382 -6.48 11.12 16.10
CA GLY A 382 -6.01 12.51 16.11
C GLY A 382 -4.84 12.72 17.06
N ASP A 383 -3.94 13.66 16.76
CA ASP A 383 -2.68 13.86 17.49
C ASP A 383 -2.93 14.07 19.00
N GLY A 384 -3.93 14.88 19.32
CA GLY A 384 -4.41 15.10 20.68
C GLY A 384 -4.94 13.82 21.35
N GLU A 385 -5.61 12.92 20.62
CA GLU A 385 -6.08 11.61 21.14
C GLU A 385 -4.92 10.65 21.39
N GLU A 386 -3.97 10.60 20.47
CA GLU A 386 -2.74 9.81 20.58
C GLU A 386 -1.91 10.20 21.79
N VAL A 387 -1.58 11.47 21.91
CA VAL A 387 -0.76 11.99 23.00
C VAL A 387 -1.49 11.88 24.33
N ASN A 388 -2.79 12.20 24.41
CA ASN A 388 -3.50 12.27 25.68
C ASN A 388 -4.06 10.92 26.16
N ILE A 389 -4.52 10.06 25.26
CA ILE A 389 -5.30 8.85 25.59
C ILE A 389 -4.51 7.57 25.30
N HIS A 390 -4.12 7.32 24.05
CA HIS A 390 -3.60 6.02 23.61
C HIS A 390 -2.09 5.84 23.81
N LYS A 391 -1.36 6.95 23.93
CA LYS A 391 0.11 7.00 24.10
C LYS A 391 0.87 6.44 22.90
N THR A 392 0.30 6.61 21.72
CA THR A 392 0.92 6.39 20.41
C THR A 392 1.74 7.62 19.99
N ASN A 393 2.45 7.51 18.87
CA ASN A 393 3.29 8.57 18.33
C ASN A 393 2.59 9.25 17.15
N PRO A 394 2.19 10.53 17.24
CA PRO A 394 1.37 11.21 16.23
C PRO A 394 2.08 11.53 14.90
N LEU A 395 3.30 11.01 14.74
CA LEU A 395 4.09 11.10 13.51
C LEU A 395 4.34 9.73 12.87
N GLU A 396 3.88 8.65 13.51
CA GLU A 396 4.10 7.27 13.12
C GLU A 396 2.78 6.51 13.15
N ALA A 397 2.17 6.39 11.97
CA ALA A 397 0.86 5.77 11.77
C ALA A 397 0.73 4.30 12.24
N ASP A 398 1.84 3.64 12.60
CA ASP A 398 1.93 2.29 13.19
C ASP A 398 3.03 2.36 14.26
N THR A 399 2.62 2.62 15.51
CA THR A 399 3.55 2.93 16.62
C THR A 399 4.38 1.71 17.03
N ASP A 400 3.81 0.51 17.01
CA ASP A 400 4.48 -0.69 17.51
C ASP A 400 5.10 -1.61 16.44
N GLY A 401 4.83 -1.32 15.17
CA GLY A 401 5.41 -1.94 14.00
C GLY A 401 4.92 -3.36 13.78
N ASP A 402 3.65 -3.64 14.05
CA ASP A 402 3.03 -4.94 13.79
C ASP A 402 2.35 -5.05 12.42
N GLY A 403 2.14 -3.93 11.74
CA GLY A 403 1.54 -3.85 10.41
C GLY A 403 0.09 -3.35 10.41
N LEU A 404 -0.51 -3.05 11.55
CA LEU A 404 -1.78 -2.33 11.69
C LEU A 404 -1.52 -0.84 11.95
N LEU A 405 -2.50 0.00 11.60
CA LEU A 405 -2.44 1.43 11.90
C LEU A 405 -3.08 1.64 13.28
N ASP A 406 -2.55 2.56 14.09
CA ASP A 406 -3.01 2.71 15.47
C ASP A 406 -4.50 3.05 15.54
N GLY A 407 -4.97 3.91 14.64
CA GLY A 407 -6.39 4.22 14.46
C GLY A 407 -7.26 2.99 14.14
N VAL A 408 -6.77 2.03 13.34
CA VAL A 408 -7.48 0.78 13.01
C VAL A 408 -7.59 -0.13 14.23
N GLU A 409 -6.50 -0.28 14.96
CA GLU A 409 -6.45 -1.11 16.17
C GLU A 409 -7.48 -0.65 17.19
N VAL A 410 -7.54 0.65 17.44
CA VAL A 410 -8.47 1.25 18.40
C VAL A 410 -9.92 1.18 17.93
N THR A 411 -10.18 1.44 16.64
CA THR A 411 -11.56 1.67 16.16
C THR A 411 -12.24 0.43 15.59
N LEU A 412 -11.48 -0.52 15.06
CA LEU A 412 -12.01 -1.71 14.36
C LEU A 412 -11.72 -3.02 15.10
N LEU A 413 -10.45 -3.24 15.47
CA LEU A 413 -9.98 -4.55 15.96
C LEU A 413 -9.97 -4.67 17.49
N ASP A 414 -10.03 -3.54 18.22
CA ASP A 414 -9.95 -3.47 19.69
C ASP A 414 -8.64 -4.08 20.23
N THR A 415 -7.54 -3.94 19.46
CA THR A 415 -6.15 -4.27 19.85
C THR A 415 -5.45 -3.04 20.44
N ASN A 416 -4.24 -3.23 20.97
CA ASN A 416 -3.52 -2.21 21.70
C ASN A 416 -2.33 -1.68 20.89
N PRO A 417 -2.38 -0.43 20.40
CA PRO A 417 -1.46 0.09 19.38
C PRO A 417 -0.03 0.38 19.83
N VAL A 418 0.32 -0.01 21.05
CA VAL A 418 1.68 0.12 21.59
C VAL A 418 2.28 -1.24 21.97
N VAL A 419 1.60 -2.33 21.62
CA VAL A 419 1.98 -3.71 21.93
C VAL A 419 1.67 -4.62 20.75
N ARG A 420 2.74 -4.92 20.00
CA ARG A 420 2.81 -5.79 18.81
C ARG A 420 2.12 -7.17 18.86
N ASP A 421 1.68 -7.62 20.03
CA ASP A 421 1.02 -8.92 20.28
C ASP A 421 0.16 -8.69 21.54
N SER A 422 -1.05 -8.21 21.33
CA SER A 422 -1.94 -7.70 22.38
C SER A 422 -2.37 -8.79 23.36
N ASP A 423 -2.58 -10.02 22.87
CA ASP A 423 -3.12 -11.13 23.66
C ASP A 423 -2.04 -12.10 24.18
N GLY A 424 -0.82 -12.02 23.62
CA GLY A 424 0.36 -12.76 24.02
C GLY A 424 0.36 -14.22 23.56
N ASP A 425 -0.38 -14.59 22.52
CA ASP A 425 -0.47 -15.96 22.02
C ASP A 425 0.72 -16.37 21.14
N GLY A 426 1.46 -15.38 20.62
CA GLY A 426 2.66 -15.54 19.81
C GLY A 426 2.51 -15.23 18.32
N THR A 427 1.33 -14.85 17.87
CA THR A 427 1.07 -14.15 16.60
C THR A 427 1.06 -12.64 16.87
N ILE A 428 1.45 -11.82 15.90
CA ILE A 428 1.37 -10.35 16.06
C ILE A 428 0.00 -9.89 15.56
N ASP A 429 -0.55 -8.78 16.06
CA ASP A 429 -1.96 -8.46 15.79
C ASP A 429 -2.22 -8.26 14.28
N GLY A 430 -1.30 -7.66 13.52
CA GLY A 430 -1.40 -7.59 12.05
C GLY A 430 -1.34 -8.93 11.28
N ASP A 431 -0.79 -9.99 11.87
CA ASP A 431 -0.75 -11.35 11.29
C ASP A 431 -1.94 -12.22 11.76
N GLU A 432 -2.82 -11.70 12.63
CA GLU A 432 -4.04 -12.39 13.05
C GLU A 432 -5.04 -12.54 11.91
N ASP A 433 -5.94 -13.52 12.03
CA ASP A 433 -7.01 -13.83 11.07
C ASP A 433 -8.34 -13.78 11.84
N THR A 434 -8.81 -12.55 12.09
CA THR A 434 -9.87 -12.27 13.08
C THR A 434 -11.20 -12.93 12.71
N ASP A 435 -11.53 -13.03 11.43
CA ASP A 435 -12.76 -13.66 10.95
C ASP A 435 -12.62 -15.11 10.45
N SER A 436 -11.38 -15.62 10.41
CA SER A 436 -11.03 -17.00 10.09
C SER A 436 -11.30 -17.40 8.63
N ASP A 437 -11.14 -16.49 7.69
CA ASP A 437 -11.28 -16.75 6.25
C ASP A 437 -9.97 -17.22 5.58
N GLY A 438 -8.84 -17.06 6.27
CA GLY A 438 -7.50 -17.46 5.83
C GLY A 438 -6.62 -16.34 5.28
N LEU A 439 -7.03 -15.09 5.38
CA LEU A 439 -6.20 -13.89 5.19
C LEU A 439 -5.80 -13.31 6.55
N SER A 440 -4.75 -12.51 6.60
CA SER A 440 -4.42 -11.78 7.83
C SER A 440 -5.06 -10.40 7.83
N ASP A 441 -5.37 -9.87 9.00
CA ASP A 441 -6.05 -8.59 9.19
C ASP A 441 -5.32 -7.44 8.45
N ALA A 442 -3.98 -7.42 8.48
CA ALA A 442 -3.19 -6.43 7.74
C ALA A 442 -3.26 -6.61 6.21
N ASP A 443 -3.25 -7.85 5.71
CA ASP A 443 -3.37 -8.14 4.28
C ASP A 443 -4.76 -7.72 3.76
N GLU A 444 -5.80 -8.01 4.54
CA GLU A 444 -7.16 -7.61 4.22
C GLU A 444 -7.31 -6.09 4.15
N LEU A 445 -6.83 -5.35 5.15
CA LEU A 445 -7.02 -3.90 5.18
C LEU A 445 -6.16 -3.16 4.14
N TYR A 446 -4.91 -3.57 3.94
CA TYR A 446 -3.93 -2.79 3.18
C TYR A 446 -3.56 -3.36 1.81
N ILE A 447 -3.73 -4.66 1.58
CA ILE A 447 -3.42 -5.29 0.28
C ILE A 447 -4.69 -5.51 -0.52
N TYR A 448 -5.66 -6.20 0.07
CA TYR A 448 -6.88 -6.59 -0.63
C TYR A 448 -8.00 -5.56 -0.45
N HIS A 449 -7.90 -4.70 0.58
CA HIS A 449 -8.91 -3.73 1.01
C HIS A 449 -10.29 -4.39 1.16
N THR A 450 -10.33 -5.51 1.88
CA THR A 450 -11.50 -6.26 2.35
C THR A 450 -11.74 -5.94 3.84
N ASN A 451 -12.62 -6.68 4.51
CA ASN A 451 -13.00 -6.41 5.88
C ASN A 451 -12.50 -7.50 6.83
N ALA A 452 -11.45 -7.19 7.60
CA ALA A 452 -10.81 -8.10 8.55
C ALA A 452 -11.71 -8.71 9.64
N ILE A 453 -12.95 -8.23 9.80
CA ILE A 453 -13.91 -8.79 10.77
C ILE A 453 -15.14 -9.42 10.10
N VAL A 454 -15.18 -9.49 8.77
CA VAL A 454 -16.27 -10.04 7.97
C VAL A 454 -15.72 -10.85 6.80
N ALA A 455 -15.72 -12.17 6.99
CA ALA A 455 -15.13 -13.13 6.05
C ALA A 455 -15.67 -13.11 4.61
N ASP A 456 -16.81 -12.48 4.34
CA ASP A 456 -17.44 -12.42 3.00
C ASP A 456 -17.84 -10.97 2.74
N SER A 457 -16.96 -10.24 2.06
CA SER A 457 -17.02 -8.79 1.90
C SER A 457 -18.16 -8.35 0.97
N ASP A 458 -18.48 -9.12 -0.08
CA ASP A 458 -19.49 -8.77 -1.08
C ASP A 458 -20.82 -9.54 -0.95
N LEU A 459 -20.89 -10.49 -0.01
CA LEU A 459 -22.06 -11.26 0.38
C LEU A 459 -22.58 -12.17 -0.72
N ASP A 460 -21.67 -12.83 -1.42
CA ASP A 460 -21.98 -13.79 -2.47
C ASP A 460 -21.91 -15.27 -2.02
N ASN A 461 -21.49 -15.49 -0.77
CA ASN A 461 -21.25 -16.78 -0.08
C ASN A 461 -19.95 -17.50 -0.46
N LEU A 462 -19.00 -16.80 -1.06
CA LEU A 462 -17.59 -17.15 -1.10
C LEU A 462 -16.87 -16.25 -0.09
N ASN A 463 -15.91 -16.78 0.67
CA ASN A 463 -15.18 -15.95 1.62
C ASN A 463 -13.94 -15.35 0.94
N ASP A 464 -13.47 -14.19 1.40
CA ASP A 464 -12.49 -13.40 0.68
C ASP A 464 -11.18 -14.19 0.49
N GLY A 465 -10.79 -14.95 1.52
CA GLY A 465 -9.68 -15.91 1.46
C GLY A 465 -9.86 -17.02 0.43
N GLU A 466 -11.05 -17.61 0.26
CA GLU A 466 -11.33 -18.66 -0.74
C GLU A 466 -11.30 -18.08 -2.16
N GLU A 467 -11.85 -16.88 -2.34
CA GLU A 467 -11.83 -16.13 -3.59
C GLU A 467 -10.39 -15.92 -4.07
N LEU A 468 -9.53 -15.35 -3.23
CA LEU A 468 -8.16 -15.03 -3.61
C LEU A 468 -7.28 -16.28 -3.73
N ASN A 469 -7.38 -17.22 -2.79
CA ASN A 469 -6.46 -18.36 -2.72
C ASN A 469 -6.87 -19.52 -3.64
N THR A 470 -8.15 -19.64 -4.02
CA THR A 470 -8.66 -20.81 -4.76
C THR A 470 -9.21 -20.46 -6.14
N HIS A 471 -10.09 -19.46 -6.24
CA HIS A 471 -10.88 -19.23 -7.46
C HIS A 471 -10.35 -18.08 -8.33
N GLY A 472 -9.63 -17.12 -7.73
CA GLY A 472 -9.10 -15.93 -8.40
C GLY A 472 -10.14 -14.85 -8.68
N THR A 473 -11.27 -14.87 -7.97
CA THR A 473 -12.35 -13.88 -8.05
C THR A 473 -12.03 -12.63 -7.24
N ASP A 474 -12.81 -11.56 -7.41
CA ASP A 474 -12.62 -10.28 -6.71
C ASP A 474 -13.54 -10.20 -5.48
N PRO A 475 -13.02 -10.23 -4.25
CA PRO A 475 -13.83 -10.32 -3.03
C PRO A 475 -14.71 -9.11 -2.71
N LYS A 476 -14.62 -8.06 -3.54
CA LYS A 476 -15.51 -6.89 -3.46
C LYS A 476 -16.60 -6.88 -4.52
N ARG A 477 -16.62 -7.88 -5.38
CA ARG A 477 -17.52 -7.93 -6.52
C ARG A 477 -18.09 -9.32 -6.67
N SER A 478 -19.35 -9.42 -6.26
CA SER A 478 -20.15 -10.63 -6.25
C SER A 478 -20.48 -11.22 -7.63
N ASP A 479 -19.80 -10.81 -8.71
CA ASP A 479 -20.04 -11.16 -10.12
C ASP A 479 -18.79 -10.76 -10.93
N SER A 480 -17.85 -11.70 -11.04
CA SER A 480 -16.49 -11.46 -11.50
C SER A 480 -16.35 -11.40 -13.02
N ASP A 481 -17.12 -12.13 -13.80
CA ASP A 481 -17.10 -12.03 -15.27
C ASP A 481 -18.19 -11.10 -15.84
N GLY A 482 -19.20 -10.76 -15.04
CA GLY A 482 -20.25 -9.81 -15.40
C GLY A 482 -21.40 -10.44 -16.19
N ASP A 483 -21.58 -11.76 -16.12
CA ASP A 483 -22.65 -12.51 -16.78
C ASP A 483 -24.00 -12.43 -16.04
N ARG A 484 -23.99 -11.95 -14.78
CA ARG A 484 -25.11 -11.79 -13.81
C ARG A 484 -25.36 -12.98 -12.90
N LEU A 485 -24.53 -14.01 -12.94
CA LEU A 485 -24.40 -14.98 -11.87
C LEU A 485 -23.48 -14.39 -10.80
N ARG A 486 -23.50 -15.02 -9.62
CA ARG A 486 -22.62 -14.62 -8.54
C ARG A 486 -21.57 -15.69 -8.38
N ASP A 487 -20.33 -15.31 -8.11
CA ASP A 487 -19.21 -16.23 -8.06
C ASP A 487 -19.46 -17.37 -7.07
N GLY A 488 -19.93 -17.03 -5.86
CA GLY A 488 -20.34 -18.01 -4.86
C GLY A 488 -21.50 -18.92 -5.29
N PHE A 489 -22.40 -18.48 -6.17
CA PHE A 489 -23.48 -19.32 -6.75
C PHE A 489 -22.94 -20.25 -7.84
N GLU A 490 -22.06 -19.74 -8.69
CA GLU A 490 -21.40 -20.50 -9.76
C GLU A 490 -20.58 -21.64 -9.18
N VAL A 491 -19.66 -21.34 -8.27
CA VAL A 491 -18.77 -22.32 -7.64
C VAL A 491 -19.56 -23.34 -6.82
N ASN A 492 -20.48 -22.90 -5.95
CA ASN A 492 -21.11 -23.79 -4.97
C ASN A 492 -22.33 -24.54 -5.51
N ILE A 493 -23.00 -24.04 -6.55
CA ILE A 493 -24.28 -24.58 -7.03
C ILE A 493 -24.22 -25.07 -8.48
N LEU A 494 -23.71 -24.27 -9.41
CA LEU A 494 -23.74 -24.60 -10.84
C LEU A 494 -22.52 -25.42 -11.28
N GLY A 495 -21.36 -25.21 -10.67
CA GLY A 495 -20.09 -25.77 -11.12
C GLY A 495 -19.49 -25.05 -12.34
N THR A 496 -19.99 -23.86 -12.66
CA THR A 496 -19.46 -22.98 -13.71
C THR A 496 -18.20 -22.24 -13.26
N ASN A 497 -17.48 -21.64 -14.19
CA ASN A 497 -16.26 -20.89 -13.92
C ASN A 497 -16.56 -19.39 -13.73
N PRO A 498 -16.45 -18.82 -12.52
CA PRO A 498 -16.84 -17.44 -12.20
C PRO A 498 -15.97 -16.34 -12.85
N LEU A 499 -15.02 -16.75 -13.71
CA LEU A 499 -14.14 -15.87 -14.47
C LEU A 499 -14.41 -15.97 -15.99
N SER A 500 -15.47 -16.64 -16.40
CA SER A 500 -15.82 -16.91 -17.79
C SER A 500 -17.33 -16.84 -17.95
N ASP A 501 -17.79 -15.81 -18.67
CA ASP A 501 -19.21 -15.59 -18.92
C ASP A 501 -19.89 -16.70 -19.74
N ASP A 502 -19.09 -17.60 -20.33
CA ASP A 502 -19.48 -18.79 -21.09
C ASP A 502 -18.50 -19.91 -20.71
N THR A 503 -18.95 -20.84 -19.87
CA THR A 503 -18.09 -21.85 -19.22
C THR A 503 -17.66 -22.95 -20.17
N ASP A 504 -18.55 -23.43 -21.04
CA ASP A 504 -18.27 -24.53 -21.96
C ASP A 504 -17.85 -24.07 -23.36
N GLY A 505 -18.02 -22.78 -23.66
CA GLY A 505 -17.58 -22.11 -24.88
C GLY A 505 -18.49 -22.36 -26.08
N ASP A 506 -19.76 -22.67 -25.88
CA ASP A 506 -20.72 -22.93 -26.96
C ASP A 506 -21.28 -21.63 -27.61
N GLY A 507 -21.11 -20.49 -26.93
CA GLY A 507 -21.56 -19.18 -27.40
C GLY A 507 -22.82 -18.63 -26.72
N ILE A 508 -23.38 -19.32 -25.73
CA ILE A 508 -24.40 -18.82 -24.79
C ILE A 508 -23.68 -18.48 -23.47
N ASN A 509 -24.15 -17.46 -22.76
CA ASN A 509 -23.60 -17.19 -21.42
C ASN A 509 -24.31 -18.02 -20.36
N ASP A 510 -23.59 -18.38 -19.30
CA ASP A 510 -24.06 -19.28 -18.24
C ASP A 510 -25.39 -18.78 -17.61
N TYR A 511 -25.53 -17.46 -17.41
CA TYR A 511 -26.80 -16.86 -16.97
C TYR A 511 -27.98 -17.18 -17.89
N ASP A 512 -27.83 -16.97 -19.20
CA ASP A 512 -28.89 -17.18 -20.19
C ASP A 512 -29.19 -18.68 -20.32
N GLU A 513 -28.18 -19.55 -20.21
CA GLU A 513 -28.38 -20.99 -20.16
C GLU A 513 -29.26 -21.42 -18.99
N VAL A 514 -28.92 -20.99 -17.77
CA VAL A 514 -29.67 -21.39 -16.57
C VAL A 514 -31.07 -20.76 -16.53
N TRP A 515 -31.22 -19.50 -16.92
CA TRP A 515 -32.45 -18.72 -16.67
C TRP A 515 -33.32 -18.41 -17.89
N VAL A 516 -32.77 -18.53 -19.10
CA VAL A 516 -33.49 -18.24 -20.35
C VAL A 516 -33.75 -19.52 -21.13
N HIS A 517 -32.72 -20.35 -21.34
CA HIS A 517 -32.76 -21.52 -22.22
C HIS A 517 -32.99 -22.83 -21.47
N ASN A 518 -32.68 -22.86 -20.18
CA ASN A 518 -32.76 -24.04 -19.31
C ASN A 518 -31.88 -25.20 -19.81
N THR A 519 -30.67 -24.86 -20.25
CA THR A 519 -29.57 -25.76 -20.66
C THR A 519 -28.58 -25.99 -19.52
N ASP A 520 -27.66 -26.95 -19.68
CA ASP A 520 -26.56 -27.20 -18.74
C ASP A 520 -25.34 -26.33 -19.11
N PRO A 521 -25.01 -25.28 -18.33
CA PRO A 521 -23.95 -24.33 -18.66
C PRO A 521 -22.52 -24.89 -18.61
N THR A 522 -22.39 -26.20 -18.39
CA THR A 522 -21.11 -26.89 -18.38
C THR A 522 -20.95 -27.87 -19.55
N ALA A 523 -21.94 -27.93 -20.44
CA ALA A 523 -22.02 -28.84 -21.55
C ALA A 523 -22.60 -28.17 -22.81
N ALA A 524 -21.73 -27.94 -23.80
CA ALA A 524 -22.06 -27.28 -25.07
C ALA A 524 -23.15 -27.98 -25.93
N ASP A 525 -23.64 -29.13 -25.47
CA ASP A 525 -24.68 -29.97 -26.06
C ASP A 525 -25.34 -30.70 -24.87
N THR A 526 -26.45 -30.14 -24.41
CA THR A 526 -27.12 -30.49 -23.15
C THR A 526 -27.74 -31.88 -23.20
N ASP A 527 -28.33 -32.28 -24.33
CA ASP A 527 -28.99 -33.58 -24.47
C ASP A 527 -28.16 -34.65 -25.22
N GLN A 528 -27.02 -34.24 -25.77
CA GLN A 528 -25.99 -35.09 -26.37
C GLN A 528 -26.46 -35.78 -27.65
N ASP A 529 -27.32 -35.14 -28.45
CA ASP A 529 -27.73 -35.63 -29.75
C ASP A 529 -26.72 -35.31 -30.87
N GLY A 530 -25.76 -34.40 -30.61
CA GLY A 530 -24.73 -33.98 -31.55
C GLY A 530 -24.99 -32.63 -32.22
N LEU A 531 -26.07 -31.92 -31.86
CA LEU A 531 -26.36 -30.53 -32.18
C LEU A 531 -26.15 -29.69 -30.91
N GLY A 532 -25.33 -28.64 -30.98
CA GLY A 532 -25.05 -27.83 -29.79
C GLY A 532 -26.21 -26.90 -29.43
N ASP A 533 -26.34 -26.55 -28.15
CA ASP A 533 -27.46 -25.78 -27.61
C ASP A 533 -27.65 -24.45 -28.35
N SER A 534 -26.54 -23.75 -28.65
CA SER A 534 -26.57 -22.50 -29.42
C SER A 534 -27.11 -22.66 -30.85
N ASP A 535 -26.83 -23.79 -31.50
CA ASP A 535 -27.32 -24.12 -32.84
C ASP A 535 -28.82 -24.47 -32.78
N GLU A 536 -29.23 -25.23 -31.77
CA GLU A 536 -30.63 -25.60 -31.54
C GLU A 536 -31.52 -24.39 -31.29
N ILE A 537 -31.09 -23.46 -30.43
CA ILE A 537 -31.79 -22.20 -30.19
C ILE A 537 -31.93 -21.39 -31.49
N ALA A 538 -30.91 -21.40 -32.35
CA ALA A 538 -30.97 -20.72 -33.65
C ALA A 538 -31.97 -21.39 -34.61
N LEU A 539 -32.10 -22.71 -34.53
CA LEU A 539 -33.03 -23.53 -35.31
C LEU A 539 -34.46 -23.56 -34.73
N ASN A 540 -34.61 -23.13 -33.47
CA ASN A 540 -35.85 -23.23 -32.66
C ASN A 540 -36.23 -24.67 -32.30
N THR A 541 -35.28 -25.59 -32.32
CA THR A 541 -35.40 -26.89 -31.68
C THR A 541 -35.24 -26.75 -30.16
N ASN A 542 -35.39 -27.84 -29.40
CA ASN A 542 -35.38 -27.81 -27.95
C ASN A 542 -34.09 -28.45 -27.40
N PRO A 543 -33.16 -27.66 -26.83
CA PRO A 543 -31.85 -28.14 -26.34
C PRO A 543 -31.82 -29.15 -25.21
N SER A 544 -32.97 -29.63 -24.79
CA SER A 544 -33.08 -30.64 -23.73
C SER A 544 -33.81 -31.88 -24.21
N GLN A 545 -34.05 -31.98 -25.51
CA GLN A 545 -34.78 -33.03 -26.18
C GLN A 545 -34.08 -33.38 -27.49
N THR A 546 -33.41 -34.52 -27.48
CA THR A 546 -32.72 -35.09 -28.64
C THR A 546 -33.60 -35.19 -29.88
N ASP A 547 -34.93 -35.20 -29.73
CA ASP A 547 -35.94 -35.30 -30.79
C ASP A 547 -37.07 -34.32 -30.45
N THR A 548 -37.07 -33.16 -31.13
CA THR A 548 -37.97 -32.04 -30.81
C THR A 548 -39.42 -32.34 -31.18
N ASP A 549 -39.68 -32.95 -32.33
CA ASP A 549 -41.01 -33.13 -32.90
C ASP A 549 -41.63 -34.52 -32.70
N LYS A 550 -40.80 -35.48 -32.28
CA LYS A 550 -41.14 -36.83 -31.78
C LYS A 550 -41.50 -37.82 -32.85
N ASP A 551 -40.80 -37.75 -33.97
CA ASP A 551 -40.95 -38.65 -35.10
C ASP A 551 -39.98 -39.85 -35.06
N GLY A 552 -39.00 -39.81 -34.14
CA GLY A 552 -38.03 -40.88 -33.91
C GLY A 552 -36.66 -40.64 -34.53
N LEU A 553 -36.40 -39.50 -35.18
CA LEU A 553 -35.06 -39.05 -35.53
C LEU A 553 -34.59 -37.97 -34.54
N SER A 554 -33.28 -37.88 -34.35
CA SER A 554 -32.74 -36.76 -33.58
C SER A 554 -32.67 -35.49 -34.43
N ASP A 555 -32.77 -34.33 -33.79
CA ASP A 555 -32.68 -33.03 -34.49
C ASP A 555 -31.34 -32.94 -35.26
N ALA A 556 -30.26 -33.49 -34.68
CA ALA A 556 -28.98 -33.65 -35.32
C ALA A 556 -29.02 -34.57 -36.56
N ASP A 557 -29.67 -35.74 -36.49
CA ASP A 557 -29.76 -36.70 -37.60
C ASP A 557 -30.57 -36.13 -38.78
N GLU A 558 -31.67 -35.45 -38.48
CA GLU A 558 -32.51 -34.79 -39.48
C GLU A 558 -31.73 -33.76 -40.28
N ILE A 559 -30.87 -32.97 -39.64
CA ILE A 559 -30.07 -31.95 -40.32
C ILE A 559 -28.87 -32.56 -41.03
N ASN A 560 -28.14 -33.45 -40.35
CA ASN A 560 -26.83 -33.91 -40.82
C ASN A 560 -26.92 -35.11 -41.78
N ILE A 561 -27.93 -35.96 -41.61
CA ILE A 561 -28.10 -37.20 -42.37
C ILE A 561 -29.22 -37.02 -43.39
N PHE A 562 -30.46 -36.75 -42.95
CA PHE A 562 -31.66 -36.87 -43.78
C PHE A 562 -32.02 -35.61 -44.57
N ASN A 563 -31.62 -34.44 -44.07
CA ASN A 563 -32.00 -33.12 -44.56
C ASN A 563 -33.54 -32.91 -44.53
N THR A 564 -34.16 -33.32 -43.41
CA THR A 564 -35.57 -33.08 -43.04
C THR A 564 -35.70 -31.84 -42.13
N ASP A 565 -36.92 -31.45 -41.75
CA ASP A 565 -37.21 -30.28 -40.91
C ASP A 565 -37.48 -30.73 -39.46
N PRO A 566 -36.58 -30.45 -38.49
CA PRO A 566 -36.67 -30.99 -37.12
C PRO A 566 -37.79 -30.42 -36.24
N LEU A 567 -38.73 -29.71 -36.87
CA LEU A 567 -39.92 -29.17 -36.25
C LEU A 567 -41.20 -29.76 -36.84
N ALA A 568 -41.07 -30.69 -37.78
CA ALA A 568 -42.15 -31.26 -38.55
C ALA A 568 -41.95 -32.77 -38.77
N ASN A 569 -42.68 -33.54 -37.96
CA ASN A 569 -42.67 -34.99 -37.97
C ASN A 569 -42.91 -35.69 -39.33
N ASP A 570 -43.36 -34.96 -40.35
CA ASP A 570 -43.59 -35.41 -41.73
C ASP A 570 -43.22 -34.22 -42.64
N SER A 571 -41.95 -34.16 -43.04
CA SER A 571 -41.37 -33.01 -43.74
C SER A 571 -41.93 -32.79 -45.14
N ASP A 572 -42.28 -33.88 -45.84
CA ASP A 572 -42.70 -33.83 -47.24
C ASP A 572 -44.24 -33.90 -47.42
N GLY A 573 -44.96 -34.25 -46.36
CA GLY A 573 -46.40 -34.25 -46.24
C GLY A 573 -47.09 -35.44 -46.89
N ASP A 574 -46.41 -36.57 -47.06
CA ASP A 574 -46.96 -37.77 -47.69
C ASP A 574 -47.76 -38.66 -46.72
N GLY A 575 -47.60 -38.44 -45.41
CA GLY A 575 -48.32 -39.09 -44.32
C GLY A 575 -47.58 -40.23 -43.64
N VAL A 576 -46.30 -40.43 -43.92
CA VAL A 576 -45.33 -41.20 -43.11
C VAL A 576 -44.50 -40.20 -42.31
N ASP A 577 -44.16 -40.55 -41.06
CA ASP A 577 -43.32 -39.69 -40.24
C ASP A 577 -41.84 -39.89 -40.67
N ASP A 578 -40.98 -38.86 -40.65
CA ASP A 578 -39.67 -38.95 -41.32
C ASP A 578 -38.79 -40.08 -40.74
N GLY A 579 -38.84 -40.33 -39.44
CA GLY A 579 -38.17 -41.49 -38.83
C GLY A 579 -38.73 -42.86 -39.18
N ASP A 580 -39.99 -42.94 -39.62
CA ASP A 580 -40.64 -44.19 -40.07
C ASP A 580 -40.44 -44.45 -41.58
N GLU A 581 -39.74 -43.56 -42.29
CA GLU A 581 -39.35 -43.75 -43.69
C GLU A 581 -38.36 -44.91 -43.85
N ASP A 582 -38.31 -45.47 -45.06
CA ASP A 582 -37.37 -46.53 -45.46
C ASP A 582 -36.51 -45.97 -46.61
N SER A 583 -35.52 -45.17 -46.24
CA SER A 583 -34.75 -44.31 -47.15
C SER A 583 -34.02 -45.09 -48.24
N ASP A 584 -33.68 -46.36 -48.02
CA ASP A 584 -32.99 -47.21 -48.99
C ASP A 584 -33.82 -48.41 -49.51
N SER A 585 -35.05 -48.57 -49.02
CA SER A 585 -36.05 -49.55 -49.46
C SER A 585 -35.67 -51.00 -49.20
N ASP A 586 -34.96 -51.28 -48.10
CA ASP A 586 -34.58 -52.63 -47.66
C ASP A 586 -35.62 -53.29 -46.73
N GLY A 587 -36.56 -52.49 -46.21
CA GLY A 587 -37.64 -52.94 -45.34
C GLY A 587 -37.43 -52.72 -43.83
N LEU A 588 -36.34 -52.06 -43.42
CA LEU A 588 -36.18 -51.42 -42.13
C LEU A 588 -36.55 -49.93 -42.24
N SER A 589 -37.06 -49.33 -41.16
CA SER A 589 -37.25 -47.88 -41.12
C SER A 589 -35.98 -47.19 -40.61
N ASP A 590 -35.77 -45.94 -41.03
CA ASP A 590 -34.61 -45.12 -40.71
C ASP A 590 -34.36 -45.08 -39.19
N ASN A 591 -35.42 -44.96 -38.38
CA ASN A 591 -35.33 -45.01 -36.92
C ASN A 591 -34.91 -46.39 -36.36
N GLN A 592 -35.29 -47.51 -36.99
CA GLN A 592 -34.90 -48.86 -36.54
C GLN A 592 -33.41 -49.09 -36.81
N GLU A 593 -32.94 -48.61 -37.95
CA GLU A 593 -31.55 -48.73 -38.33
C GLU A 593 -30.64 -47.92 -37.42
N ILE A 594 -31.02 -46.70 -37.05
CA ILE A 594 -30.24 -45.87 -36.14
C ILE A 594 -30.31 -46.41 -34.69
N ASP A 595 -31.52 -46.55 -34.13
CA ASP A 595 -31.69 -46.78 -32.69
C ASP A 595 -31.52 -48.24 -32.27
N ILE A 596 -31.90 -49.20 -33.13
CA ILE A 596 -32.00 -50.61 -32.76
C ILE A 596 -30.80 -51.40 -33.30
N PHE A 597 -30.47 -51.20 -34.58
CA PHE A 597 -29.53 -52.05 -35.30
C PHE A 597 -28.16 -51.40 -35.52
N ASN A 598 -28.08 -50.08 -35.43
CA ASN A 598 -26.90 -49.27 -35.71
C ASN A 598 -26.33 -49.54 -37.12
N THR A 599 -27.23 -49.76 -38.08
CA THR A 599 -26.94 -49.91 -39.52
C THR A 599 -27.00 -48.54 -40.20
N ASN A 600 -26.69 -48.48 -41.50
CA ASN A 600 -26.69 -47.24 -42.25
C ASN A 600 -28.01 -47.07 -43.01
N PRO A 601 -28.89 -46.13 -42.59
CA PRO A 601 -30.24 -45.96 -43.16
C PRO A 601 -30.31 -45.44 -44.59
N LYS A 602 -29.16 -45.39 -45.28
CA LYS A 602 -29.06 -44.98 -46.69
C LYS A 602 -28.40 -46.05 -47.53
N ALA A 603 -28.16 -47.23 -46.97
CA ALA A 603 -27.50 -48.33 -47.63
C ALA A 603 -28.12 -49.66 -47.18
N ALA A 604 -28.96 -50.21 -48.05
CA ALA A 604 -29.69 -51.47 -47.84
C ALA A 604 -28.81 -52.69 -47.46
N ASP A 605 -27.50 -52.59 -47.59
CA ASP A 605 -26.50 -53.60 -47.24
C ASP A 605 -25.32 -52.84 -46.61
N THR A 606 -25.30 -52.75 -45.29
CA THR A 606 -24.37 -51.90 -44.53
C THR A 606 -22.93 -52.41 -44.61
N ASP A 607 -22.73 -53.72 -44.61
CA ASP A 607 -21.39 -54.31 -44.60
C ASP A 607 -20.89 -54.80 -45.98
N GLY A 608 -21.78 -54.86 -46.96
CA GLY A 608 -21.48 -55.12 -48.37
C GLY A 608 -21.26 -56.58 -48.71
N ASP A 609 -21.88 -57.53 -48.00
CA ASP A 609 -21.71 -58.97 -48.22
C ASP A 609 -22.73 -59.59 -49.20
N GLY A 610 -23.77 -58.85 -49.57
CA GLY A 610 -24.79 -59.26 -50.53
C GLY A 610 -26.14 -59.65 -49.92
N LEU A 611 -26.27 -59.68 -48.60
CA LEU A 611 -27.56 -59.70 -47.89
C LEU A 611 -27.97 -58.28 -47.52
N SER A 612 -29.27 -57.99 -47.49
CA SER A 612 -29.73 -56.70 -46.97
C SER A 612 -29.75 -56.72 -45.44
N ASP A 613 -29.65 -55.55 -44.81
CA ASP A 613 -29.68 -55.46 -43.34
C ASP A 613 -30.97 -56.08 -42.78
N SER A 614 -32.10 -55.85 -43.47
CA SER A 614 -33.38 -56.51 -43.19
C SER A 614 -33.35 -58.03 -43.35
N ASP A 615 -32.74 -58.57 -44.43
CA ASP A 615 -32.62 -60.01 -44.64
C ASP A 615 -31.78 -60.67 -43.55
N GLU A 616 -30.70 -60.03 -43.14
CA GLU A 616 -29.83 -60.55 -42.09
C GLU A 616 -30.53 -60.62 -40.74
N LEU A 617 -31.27 -59.58 -40.38
CA LEU A 617 -31.94 -59.51 -39.09
C LEU A 617 -33.21 -60.37 -39.04
N ASN A 618 -33.99 -60.39 -40.12
CA ASN A 618 -35.33 -60.98 -40.14
C ASN A 618 -35.41 -62.35 -40.82
N VAL A 619 -34.45 -62.70 -41.69
CA VAL A 619 -34.50 -63.92 -42.52
C VAL A 619 -33.41 -64.92 -42.15
N THR A 620 -32.12 -64.55 -42.26
CA THR A 620 -30.99 -65.47 -42.01
C THR A 620 -30.58 -65.52 -40.53
N GLY A 621 -30.76 -64.42 -39.80
CA GLY A 621 -30.32 -64.26 -38.41
C GLY A 621 -28.81 -63.99 -38.28
N THR A 622 -28.17 -63.50 -39.34
CA THR A 622 -26.77 -63.04 -39.37
C THR A 622 -26.66 -61.61 -38.85
N ARG A 623 -25.49 -60.98 -38.95
CA ARG A 623 -25.18 -59.70 -38.30
C ARG A 623 -24.84 -58.65 -39.35
N ALA A 624 -25.79 -57.75 -39.59
CA ALA A 624 -25.73 -56.60 -40.52
C ALA A 624 -24.53 -55.62 -40.44
N LEU A 625 -23.58 -55.83 -39.54
CA LEU A 625 -22.37 -55.02 -39.40
C LEU A 625 -21.09 -55.84 -39.65
N PHE A 626 -21.21 -57.10 -40.06
CA PHE A 626 -20.12 -58.06 -40.16
C PHE A 626 -20.32 -59.01 -41.35
N GLN A 627 -19.56 -58.77 -42.42
CA GLN A 627 -19.54 -59.63 -43.62
C GLN A 627 -19.38 -61.14 -43.36
N ASP A 628 -18.88 -61.54 -42.19
CA ASP A 628 -18.68 -62.94 -41.79
C ASP A 628 -19.03 -63.02 -40.29
N SER A 629 -20.28 -63.41 -40.00
CA SER A 629 -20.86 -63.36 -38.67
C SER A 629 -20.24 -64.37 -37.70
N ASP A 630 -19.87 -65.55 -38.21
CA ASP A 630 -19.40 -66.68 -37.40
C ASP A 630 -17.87 -66.89 -37.44
N GLY A 631 -17.19 -66.22 -38.37
CA GLY A 631 -15.75 -66.15 -38.53
C GLY A 631 -15.13 -67.38 -39.19
N ASP A 632 -15.89 -68.15 -39.96
CA ASP A 632 -15.40 -69.38 -40.59
C ASP A 632 -14.64 -69.16 -41.91
N GLY A 633 -14.77 -67.95 -42.49
CA GLY A 633 -14.07 -67.49 -43.68
C GLY A 633 -14.86 -67.54 -44.99
N ILE A 634 -16.15 -67.89 -44.93
CA ILE A 634 -17.15 -67.60 -45.96
C ILE A 634 -17.92 -66.35 -45.51
N ILE A 635 -18.30 -65.48 -46.44
CA ILE A 635 -19.12 -64.30 -46.09
C ILE A 635 -20.58 -64.71 -46.03
N ASP A 636 -21.40 -64.09 -45.18
CA ASP A 636 -22.74 -64.60 -44.88
C ASP A 636 -23.62 -64.71 -46.15
N GLY A 637 -23.54 -63.75 -47.07
CA GLY A 637 -24.21 -63.84 -48.37
C GLY A 637 -23.72 -64.94 -49.34
N ASP A 638 -22.48 -65.43 -49.17
CA ASP A 638 -21.89 -66.53 -49.97
C ASP A 638 -22.09 -67.91 -49.30
N GLU A 639 -22.73 -67.99 -48.12
CA GLU A 639 -23.07 -69.26 -47.47
C GLU A 639 -24.03 -70.09 -48.34
N ASP A 640 -23.97 -71.41 -48.20
CA ASP A 640 -24.85 -72.38 -48.89
C ASP A 640 -25.42 -73.28 -47.78
N THR A 641 -26.43 -72.75 -47.08
CA THR A 641 -26.88 -73.27 -45.78
C THR A 641 -27.43 -74.70 -45.88
N ASP A 642 -28.09 -75.06 -46.99
CA ASP A 642 -28.65 -76.39 -47.21
C ASP A 642 -27.83 -77.30 -48.13
N ALA A 643 -26.71 -76.79 -48.66
CA ALA A 643 -25.72 -77.48 -49.46
C ALA A 643 -26.26 -78.00 -50.82
N ASP A 644 -27.13 -77.23 -51.46
CA ASP A 644 -27.73 -77.55 -52.76
C ASP A 644 -26.96 -76.96 -53.95
N GLY A 645 -26.03 -76.04 -53.68
CA GLY A 645 -25.15 -75.40 -54.67
C GLY A 645 -25.56 -74.00 -55.12
N LEU A 646 -26.56 -73.37 -54.49
CA LEU A 646 -26.84 -71.94 -54.55
C LEU A 646 -26.34 -71.26 -53.26
N SER A 647 -26.03 -69.97 -53.31
CA SER A 647 -25.75 -69.23 -52.07
C SER A 647 -27.03 -68.66 -51.48
N ASP A 648 -27.07 -68.47 -50.18
CA ASP A 648 -28.19 -67.92 -49.43
C ASP A 648 -28.64 -66.57 -50.04
N ALA A 649 -27.69 -65.71 -50.44
CA ALA A 649 -28.01 -64.47 -51.15
C ALA A 649 -28.59 -64.69 -52.55
N ASP A 650 -28.11 -65.66 -53.34
CA ASP A 650 -28.68 -65.98 -54.66
C ASP A 650 -30.11 -66.53 -54.54
N GLU A 651 -30.35 -67.37 -53.53
CA GLU A 651 -31.67 -67.92 -53.23
C GLU A 651 -32.66 -66.84 -52.80
N LEU A 652 -32.26 -65.96 -51.88
CA LEU A 652 -33.10 -64.88 -51.38
C LEU A 652 -33.31 -63.78 -52.43
N ASN A 653 -32.28 -63.34 -53.15
CA ASN A 653 -32.35 -62.19 -54.04
C ASN A 653 -32.78 -62.54 -55.47
N THR A 654 -32.30 -63.66 -56.01
CA THR A 654 -32.44 -64.01 -57.44
C THR A 654 -33.55 -65.04 -57.68
N HIS A 655 -33.53 -66.16 -56.95
CA HIS A 655 -34.38 -67.31 -57.25
C HIS A 655 -35.68 -67.36 -56.42
N ARG A 656 -35.72 -66.65 -55.29
CA ARG A 656 -36.85 -66.63 -54.33
C ARG A 656 -37.21 -68.04 -53.85
N THR A 657 -36.18 -68.86 -53.63
CA THR A 657 -36.24 -70.19 -52.99
C THR A 657 -35.97 -70.05 -51.50
N ASN A 658 -36.13 -71.14 -50.74
CA ASN A 658 -35.91 -71.11 -49.31
C ASN A 658 -34.50 -71.61 -48.98
N PHE A 659 -33.60 -70.70 -48.62
CA PHE A 659 -32.17 -70.95 -48.36
C PHE A 659 -31.80 -72.04 -47.34
N ASN A 660 -32.78 -72.61 -46.64
CA ASN A 660 -32.59 -73.68 -45.67
C ASN A 660 -33.25 -75.01 -46.09
N VAL A 661 -33.81 -75.08 -47.30
CA VAL A 661 -34.48 -76.25 -47.86
C VAL A 661 -34.00 -76.46 -49.29
N ALA A 662 -33.12 -77.45 -49.43
CA ALA A 662 -32.49 -77.78 -50.70
C ALA A 662 -33.46 -78.16 -51.84
N ASP A 663 -34.74 -78.44 -51.57
CA ASP A 663 -35.76 -78.86 -52.55
C ASP A 663 -37.07 -78.15 -52.17
N THR A 664 -37.26 -76.95 -52.72
CA THR A 664 -38.31 -76.01 -52.32
C THR A 664 -39.71 -76.54 -52.68
N ASP A 665 -39.88 -77.20 -53.82
CA ASP A 665 -41.18 -77.72 -54.29
C ASP A 665 -41.44 -79.20 -54.00
N GLN A 666 -40.44 -79.91 -53.49
CA GLN A 666 -40.48 -81.30 -53.03
C GLN A 666 -40.73 -82.32 -54.14
N ASP A 667 -40.22 -82.05 -55.34
CA ASP A 667 -40.34 -82.95 -56.48
C ASP A 667 -39.23 -84.02 -56.53
N GLY A 668 -38.16 -83.82 -55.76
CA GLY A 668 -37.01 -84.71 -55.65
C GLY A 668 -35.74 -84.26 -56.37
N LEU A 669 -35.76 -83.09 -57.03
CA LEU A 669 -34.58 -82.33 -57.46
C LEU A 669 -34.27 -81.24 -56.44
N SER A 670 -32.99 -80.85 -56.33
CA SER A 670 -32.64 -79.72 -55.47
C SER A 670 -32.72 -78.41 -56.23
N ASP A 671 -32.97 -77.29 -55.57
CA ASP A 671 -33.14 -75.99 -56.24
C ASP A 671 -31.89 -75.65 -57.08
N GLY A 672 -30.71 -75.92 -56.52
CA GLY A 672 -29.43 -75.84 -57.21
C GLY A 672 -29.29 -76.81 -58.39
N ASP A 673 -29.80 -78.04 -58.35
CA ASP A 673 -29.77 -78.99 -59.48
C ASP A 673 -30.72 -78.53 -60.60
N GLU A 674 -31.89 -78.01 -60.23
CA GLU A 674 -32.86 -77.45 -61.16
C GLU A 674 -32.31 -76.24 -61.90
N ILE A 675 -31.68 -75.30 -61.20
CA ILE A 675 -31.07 -74.13 -61.83
C ILE A 675 -29.81 -74.49 -62.62
N ASN A 676 -28.90 -75.28 -62.04
CA ASN A 676 -27.57 -75.48 -62.63
C ASN A 676 -27.51 -76.61 -63.67
N ILE A 677 -28.41 -77.60 -63.61
CA ILE A 677 -28.34 -78.83 -64.42
C ILE A 677 -29.56 -78.97 -65.33
N HIS A 678 -30.76 -78.86 -64.78
CA HIS A 678 -32.01 -79.27 -65.46
C HIS A 678 -32.75 -78.12 -66.15
N ASN A 679 -32.50 -76.88 -65.72
CA ASN A 679 -33.14 -75.65 -66.19
C ASN A 679 -34.67 -75.69 -66.02
N THR A 680 -35.12 -76.18 -64.87
CA THR A 680 -36.52 -76.19 -64.38
C THR A 680 -36.72 -75.04 -63.35
N ASP A 681 -37.95 -74.68 -63.01
CA ASP A 681 -38.22 -73.64 -61.99
C ASP A 681 -38.35 -74.31 -60.63
N PRO A 682 -37.45 -74.05 -59.66
CA PRO A 682 -37.37 -74.80 -58.40
C PRO A 682 -38.52 -74.59 -57.41
N ARG A 683 -39.62 -74.03 -57.90
CA ARG A 683 -40.84 -73.77 -57.15
C ARG A 683 -42.04 -74.44 -57.80
N VAL A 684 -41.81 -75.25 -58.84
CA VAL A 684 -42.83 -75.86 -59.70
C VAL A 684 -42.47 -77.32 -59.97
N ALA A 685 -43.06 -78.22 -59.18
CA ALA A 685 -42.72 -79.65 -59.22
C ALA A 685 -42.96 -80.38 -60.56
N ASP A 686 -43.85 -79.89 -61.42
CA ASP A 686 -44.17 -80.50 -62.73
C ASP A 686 -44.25 -79.34 -63.73
N VAL A 687 -43.13 -79.09 -64.43
CA VAL A 687 -42.97 -77.89 -65.27
C VAL A 687 -43.73 -78.00 -66.58
N ASP A 688 -43.91 -79.20 -67.12
CA ASP A 688 -44.56 -79.42 -68.42
C ASP A 688 -46.02 -79.89 -68.36
N GLU A 689 -46.51 -80.17 -67.14
CA GLU A 689 -47.88 -80.52 -66.78
C GLU A 689 -48.37 -81.85 -67.39
N ASP A 690 -47.48 -82.84 -67.61
CA ASP A 690 -47.85 -84.16 -68.14
C ASP A 690 -48.33 -85.16 -67.07
N GLY A 691 -48.07 -84.85 -65.79
CA GLY A 691 -48.44 -85.64 -64.63
C GLY A 691 -47.30 -86.46 -64.00
N LEU A 692 -46.10 -86.43 -64.56
CA LEU A 692 -44.84 -86.76 -63.89
C LEU A 692 -44.22 -85.46 -63.35
N ASN A 693 -43.59 -85.53 -62.18
CA ASN A 693 -42.83 -84.40 -61.66
C ASN A 693 -41.41 -84.44 -62.22
N ASP A 694 -40.71 -83.30 -62.24
CA ASP A 694 -39.42 -83.19 -62.96
C ASP A 694 -38.41 -84.22 -62.40
N GLY A 695 -38.40 -84.43 -61.08
CA GLY A 695 -37.64 -85.50 -60.41
C GLY A 695 -37.95 -86.93 -60.90
N ASP A 696 -39.22 -87.30 -61.06
CA ASP A 696 -39.64 -88.61 -61.57
C ASP A 696 -39.24 -88.77 -63.05
N GLU A 697 -39.30 -87.70 -63.82
CA GLU A 697 -38.88 -87.69 -65.23
C GLU A 697 -37.38 -87.91 -65.38
N ILE A 698 -36.57 -87.24 -64.57
CA ILE A 698 -35.12 -87.51 -64.52
C ILE A 698 -34.83 -88.96 -64.12
N ALA A 699 -35.63 -89.54 -63.21
CA ALA A 699 -35.52 -90.96 -62.85
C ALA A 699 -35.89 -91.91 -64.02
N LEU A 700 -36.91 -91.57 -64.81
CA LEU A 700 -37.33 -92.28 -66.03
C LEU A 700 -36.42 -91.99 -67.22
N LYS A 701 -35.59 -90.94 -67.14
CA LYS A 701 -34.72 -90.38 -68.18
C LYS A 701 -35.49 -89.75 -69.34
N THR A 702 -36.70 -89.31 -69.05
CA THR A 702 -37.50 -88.43 -69.89
C THR A 702 -37.01 -86.98 -69.72
N ASP A 703 -37.52 -86.07 -70.53
CA ASP A 703 -37.10 -84.66 -70.54
C ASP A 703 -38.15 -83.81 -69.81
N PRO A 704 -37.85 -83.24 -68.61
CA PRO A 704 -38.84 -82.58 -67.76
C PRO A 704 -39.44 -81.28 -68.31
N LEU A 705 -39.01 -80.90 -69.51
CA LEU A 705 -39.55 -79.76 -70.25
C LEU A 705 -40.45 -80.23 -71.42
N LYS A 706 -40.77 -81.53 -71.51
CA LYS A 706 -41.51 -82.16 -72.61
C LYS A 706 -42.37 -83.34 -72.16
N ALA A 707 -43.67 -83.08 -72.14
CA ALA A 707 -44.72 -84.06 -71.88
C ALA A 707 -44.70 -85.35 -72.74
N ASP A 708 -43.99 -85.40 -73.87
CA ASP A 708 -43.89 -86.56 -74.77
C ASP A 708 -42.44 -86.65 -75.27
N SER A 709 -41.64 -87.50 -74.63
CA SER A 709 -40.19 -87.57 -74.84
C SER A 709 -39.80 -88.26 -76.14
N ASP A 710 -40.59 -89.22 -76.62
CA ASP A 710 -40.28 -90.00 -77.82
C ASP A 710 -41.02 -89.55 -79.09
N GLY A 711 -42.04 -88.70 -78.92
CA GLY A 711 -42.78 -88.02 -79.97
C GLY A 711 -43.85 -88.87 -80.63
N ASP A 712 -44.34 -89.93 -79.97
CA ASP A 712 -45.41 -90.78 -80.49
C ASP A 712 -46.83 -90.26 -80.18
N SER A 713 -46.96 -89.14 -79.47
CA SER A 713 -48.21 -88.47 -79.06
C SER A 713 -48.92 -89.08 -77.85
N LEU A 714 -48.32 -90.05 -77.16
CA LEU A 714 -48.68 -90.38 -75.78
C LEU A 714 -47.76 -89.59 -74.85
N SER A 715 -48.28 -89.18 -73.69
CA SER A 715 -47.42 -88.51 -72.71
C SER A 715 -46.58 -89.53 -71.96
N ASP A 716 -45.44 -89.10 -71.42
CA ASP A 716 -44.53 -89.97 -70.70
C ASP A 716 -45.24 -90.59 -69.48
N TRP A 717 -46.10 -89.82 -68.81
CA TRP A 717 -46.99 -90.34 -67.76
C TRP A 717 -47.92 -91.45 -68.25
N ILE A 718 -48.57 -91.28 -69.41
CA ILE A 718 -49.52 -92.26 -69.97
C ILE A 718 -48.80 -93.56 -70.28
N GLU A 719 -47.64 -93.48 -70.90
CA GLU A 719 -46.85 -94.65 -71.27
C GLU A 719 -46.35 -95.40 -70.04
N ALA A 720 -45.81 -94.69 -69.06
CA ALA A 720 -45.29 -95.28 -67.83
C ALA A 720 -46.38 -95.86 -66.92
N ASN A 721 -47.52 -95.17 -66.76
CA ASN A 721 -48.52 -95.49 -65.74
C ASN A 721 -49.81 -96.13 -66.26
N VAL A 722 -50.17 -95.93 -67.54
CA VAL A 722 -51.44 -96.43 -68.12
C VAL A 722 -51.20 -97.63 -69.04
N LEU A 723 -50.28 -97.51 -69.99
CA LEU A 723 -50.02 -98.53 -71.01
C LEU A 723 -48.87 -99.49 -70.63
N ASN A 724 -48.01 -99.07 -69.68
CA ASN A 724 -46.79 -99.78 -69.30
C ASN A 724 -45.89 -100.05 -70.53
N THR A 725 -45.82 -99.05 -71.41
CA THR A 725 -44.88 -98.94 -72.54
C THR A 725 -43.63 -98.17 -72.09
N ASN A 726 -42.69 -97.93 -73.00
CA ASN A 726 -41.43 -97.26 -72.70
C ASN A 726 -41.48 -95.82 -73.24
N PRO A 727 -41.54 -94.79 -72.38
CA PRO A 727 -41.64 -93.36 -72.77
C PRO A 727 -40.52 -92.80 -73.67
N LEU A 728 -39.48 -93.60 -73.92
CA LEU A 728 -38.32 -93.21 -74.73
C LEU A 728 -38.34 -93.89 -76.11
N LYS A 729 -39.39 -94.62 -76.44
CA LYS A 729 -39.49 -95.44 -77.65
C LYS A 729 -40.92 -95.56 -78.16
N ALA A 730 -41.17 -94.80 -79.22
CA ALA A 730 -42.42 -94.82 -79.97
C ALA A 730 -42.95 -96.20 -80.39
N ASP A 731 -42.13 -97.24 -80.47
CA ASP A 731 -42.55 -98.64 -80.68
C ASP A 731 -41.80 -99.53 -79.66
N SER A 732 -42.43 -99.76 -78.52
CA SER A 732 -41.82 -100.46 -77.39
C SER A 732 -41.50 -101.92 -77.70
N ASN A 733 -42.37 -102.59 -78.44
CA ASN A 733 -42.30 -104.03 -78.68
C ASN A 733 -41.61 -104.40 -80.03
N GLN A 734 -41.29 -103.40 -80.86
CA GLN A 734 -40.61 -103.48 -82.15
C GLN A 734 -41.38 -104.30 -83.20
N ASN A 735 -42.70 -104.28 -83.16
CA ASN A 735 -43.53 -104.95 -84.16
C ASN A 735 -43.75 -104.10 -85.43
N GLY A 736 -43.36 -102.82 -85.41
CA GLY A 736 -43.46 -101.87 -86.51
C GLY A 736 -44.70 -100.97 -86.47
N ILE A 737 -45.46 -100.96 -85.37
CA ILE A 737 -46.57 -100.06 -85.07
C ILE A 737 -46.17 -99.27 -83.84
N ASN A 738 -46.44 -97.96 -83.83
CA ASN A 738 -46.14 -97.15 -82.66
C ASN A 738 -47.11 -97.47 -81.51
N ASP A 739 -46.69 -97.30 -80.27
CA ASP A 739 -47.47 -97.65 -79.08
C ASP A 739 -48.82 -96.92 -79.06
N ASN A 740 -48.87 -95.68 -79.55
CA ASN A 740 -50.09 -94.89 -79.75
C ASN A 740 -51.10 -95.48 -80.77
N ASP A 741 -50.59 -96.14 -81.82
CA ASP A 741 -51.34 -96.68 -82.96
C ASP A 741 -51.68 -98.17 -82.76
N GLU A 742 -51.16 -98.81 -81.70
CA GLU A 742 -51.50 -100.18 -81.34
C GLU A 742 -52.96 -100.28 -80.88
N ASP A 743 -53.60 -101.40 -81.19
CA ASP A 743 -54.92 -101.82 -80.71
C ASP A 743 -54.67 -102.98 -79.74
N LEU A 744 -54.55 -102.66 -78.45
CA LEU A 744 -53.99 -103.57 -77.45
C LEU A 744 -54.97 -104.67 -77.05
N ASP A 745 -56.26 -104.37 -77.01
CA ASP A 745 -57.32 -105.31 -76.64
C ASP A 745 -58.08 -105.92 -77.85
N PHE A 746 -57.73 -105.48 -79.06
CA PHE A 746 -58.24 -105.96 -80.35
C PHE A 746 -59.71 -105.66 -80.59
N ASP A 747 -60.19 -104.52 -80.09
CA ASP A 747 -61.58 -104.08 -80.20
C ASP A 747 -61.85 -103.22 -81.45
N GLY A 748 -60.78 -102.76 -82.11
CA GLY A 748 -60.81 -101.93 -83.31
C GLY A 748 -60.51 -100.44 -83.11
N LEU A 749 -60.22 -99.98 -81.89
CA LEU A 749 -59.65 -98.65 -81.61
C LEU A 749 -58.16 -98.77 -81.32
N SER A 750 -57.41 -97.68 -81.58
CA SER A 750 -56.02 -97.62 -81.15
C SER A 750 -55.93 -97.01 -79.76
N ASN A 751 -54.87 -97.34 -79.01
CA ASN A 751 -54.59 -96.81 -77.68
C ASN A 751 -54.76 -95.28 -77.62
N ALA A 752 -54.26 -94.55 -78.64
CA ALA A 752 -54.42 -93.10 -78.73
C ALA A 752 -55.88 -92.65 -78.92
N ASN A 753 -56.68 -93.36 -79.73
CA ASN A 753 -58.09 -93.03 -79.90
C ASN A 753 -58.87 -93.31 -78.61
N GLU A 754 -58.55 -94.40 -77.93
CA GLU A 754 -59.16 -94.76 -76.66
C GLU A 754 -58.81 -93.73 -75.57
N ILE A 755 -57.54 -93.37 -75.41
CA ILE A 755 -57.10 -92.44 -74.35
C ILE A 755 -57.41 -90.99 -74.69
N LEU A 756 -57.18 -90.53 -75.92
CA LEU A 756 -57.25 -89.11 -76.26
C LEU A 756 -58.64 -88.69 -76.75
N ILE A 757 -59.35 -89.57 -77.47
CA ILE A 757 -60.62 -89.22 -78.14
C ILE A 757 -61.84 -89.73 -77.37
N HIS A 758 -61.90 -91.04 -77.11
CA HIS A 758 -63.10 -91.71 -76.61
C HIS A 758 -63.14 -91.88 -75.09
N LYS A 759 -61.98 -91.76 -74.42
CA LYS A 759 -61.80 -91.96 -72.98
C LYS A 759 -62.23 -93.37 -72.50
N THR A 760 -62.09 -94.34 -73.39
CA THR A 760 -62.31 -95.77 -73.13
C THR A 760 -61.05 -96.40 -72.54
N ASN A 761 -61.15 -97.63 -72.04
CA ASN A 761 -60.04 -98.32 -71.41
C ASN A 761 -59.20 -99.09 -72.46
N PRO A 762 -57.99 -98.63 -72.80
CA PRO A 762 -57.14 -99.27 -73.82
C PRO A 762 -56.67 -100.69 -73.48
N ASN A 763 -56.95 -101.16 -72.26
CA ASN A 763 -56.64 -102.52 -71.82
C ASN A 763 -57.87 -103.44 -71.80
N GLY A 764 -59.05 -102.99 -72.26
CA GLY A 764 -60.28 -103.77 -72.13
C GLY A 764 -61.37 -103.36 -73.11
N ALA A 765 -61.65 -104.27 -74.04
CA ALA A 765 -62.46 -104.06 -75.24
C ALA A 765 -63.92 -103.63 -75.07
N ASP A 766 -64.46 -103.55 -73.85
CA ASP A 766 -65.87 -103.23 -73.56
C ASP A 766 -65.89 -102.46 -72.23
N THR A 767 -65.83 -101.14 -72.33
CA THR A 767 -65.64 -100.22 -71.20
C THR A 767 -66.90 -100.14 -70.33
N ASP A 768 -68.08 -100.13 -70.93
CA ASP A 768 -69.35 -99.94 -70.23
C ASP A 768 -70.12 -101.25 -69.91
N GLN A 769 -69.64 -102.38 -70.43
CA GLN A 769 -70.11 -103.73 -70.19
C GLN A 769 -71.52 -104.01 -70.71
N ASP A 770 -71.87 -103.41 -71.83
CA ASP A 770 -73.16 -103.57 -72.51
C ASP A 770 -73.17 -104.71 -73.56
N TRP A 771 -72.00 -105.35 -73.74
CA TRP A 771 -71.71 -106.50 -74.58
C TRP A 771 -71.36 -106.16 -76.03
N LEU A 772 -71.27 -104.88 -76.37
CA LEU A 772 -70.61 -104.38 -77.56
C LEU A 772 -69.17 -103.98 -77.20
N SER A 773 -68.28 -104.03 -78.18
CA SER A 773 -66.92 -103.56 -77.95
C SER A 773 -66.84 -102.06 -78.21
N ASP A 774 -65.96 -101.33 -77.53
CA ASP A 774 -65.88 -99.86 -77.67
C ASP A 774 -65.65 -99.47 -79.14
N GLY A 775 -64.76 -100.20 -79.83
CA GLY A 775 -64.54 -100.05 -81.26
C GLY A 775 -65.73 -100.42 -82.14
N THR A 776 -66.61 -101.32 -81.73
CA THR A 776 -67.86 -101.61 -82.46
C THR A 776 -68.86 -100.48 -82.30
N GLU A 777 -69.02 -100.00 -81.08
CA GLU A 777 -69.92 -98.89 -80.76
C GLU A 777 -69.51 -97.62 -81.49
N VAL A 778 -68.22 -97.29 -81.50
CA VAL A 778 -67.71 -96.12 -82.20
C VAL A 778 -67.75 -96.29 -83.73
N ASN A 779 -67.25 -97.41 -84.26
CA ASN A 779 -67.02 -97.54 -85.70
C ASN A 779 -68.23 -98.07 -86.49
N VAL A 780 -69.14 -98.81 -85.84
CA VAL A 780 -70.24 -99.54 -86.51
C VAL A 780 -71.59 -98.98 -86.13
N LEU A 781 -71.91 -98.93 -84.83
CA LEU A 781 -73.26 -98.64 -84.34
C LEU A 781 -73.48 -97.15 -84.02
N ASN A 782 -72.40 -96.40 -83.84
CA ASN A 782 -72.39 -94.99 -83.44
C ASN A 782 -73.14 -94.77 -82.10
N THR A 783 -72.88 -95.64 -81.14
CA THR A 783 -73.28 -95.55 -79.72
C THR A 783 -72.12 -95.02 -78.87
N ASP A 784 -72.40 -94.62 -77.62
CA ASP A 784 -71.42 -94.03 -76.69
C ASP A 784 -70.78 -95.15 -75.85
N PRO A 785 -69.50 -95.50 -76.09
CA PRO A 785 -68.85 -96.66 -75.46
C PRO A 785 -68.59 -96.53 -73.95
N LEU A 786 -68.98 -95.39 -73.36
CA LEU A 786 -68.93 -95.17 -71.92
C LEU A 786 -70.29 -95.35 -71.25
N ARG A 787 -71.32 -95.71 -72.01
CA ARG A 787 -72.70 -95.71 -71.55
C ARG A 787 -73.49 -96.85 -72.17
N ALA A 788 -73.68 -97.88 -71.34
CA ALA A 788 -74.41 -99.09 -71.73
C ALA A 788 -75.84 -98.89 -72.26
N ASP A 789 -76.42 -97.70 -72.11
CA ASP A 789 -77.69 -97.29 -72.72
C ASP A 789 -77.50 -95.84 -73.19
N THR A 790 -77.12 -95.69 -74.47
CA THR A 790 -76.74 -94.42 -75.05
C THR A 790 -77.92 -93.44 -75.08
N ASP A 791 -79.09 -93.91 -75.51
CA ASP A 791 -80.27 -93.08 -75.75
C ASP A 791 -81.19 -92.90 -74.51
N GLY A 792 -80.99 -93.75 -73.49
CA GLY A 792 -81.66 -93.70 -72.20
C GLY A 792 -83.08 -94.26 -72.22
N ASP A 793 -83.42 -95.13 -73.17
CA ASP A 793 -84.77 -95.70 -73.30
C ASP A 793 -85.04 -96.86 -72.32
N GLY A 794 -83.99 -97.40 -71.69
CA GLY A 794 -84.02 -98.47 -70.71
C GLY A 794 -83.67 -99.86 -71.25
N THR A 795 -83.32 -99.97 -72.52
CA THR A 795 -82.65 -101.14 -73.12
C THR A 795 -81.16 -100.79 -73.26
N ILE A 796 -80.28 -101.76 -73.02
CA ILE A 796 -78.85 -101.53 -73.27
C ILE A 796 -78.56 -101.65 -74.77
N ASP A 797 -77.58 -100.92 -75.29
CA ASP A 797 -77.36 -100.80 -76.75
C ASP A 797 -77.10 -102.18 -77.39
N GLY A 798 -76.34 -103.06 -76.73
CA GLY A 798 -76.17 -104.45 -77.19
C GLY A 798 -77.45 -105.30 -77.29
N ASN A 799 -78.52 -104.93 -76.58
CA ASN A 799 -79.83 -105.60 -76.63
C ASN A 799 -80.85 -104.91 -77.54
N GLU A 800 -80.50 -103.78 -78.16
CA GLU A 800 -81.35 -103.11 -79.15
C GLU A 800 -81.51 -103.93 -80.43
N ASP A 801 -82.61 -103.73 -81.15
CA ASP A 801 -82.88 -104.34 -82.47
C ASP A 801 -83.00 -103.19 -83.48
N SER A 802 -81.86 -102.59 -83.79
CA SER A 802 -81.77 -101.30 -84.49
C SER A 802 -82.39 -101.33 -85.89
N ASP A 803 -82.37 -102.48 -86.57
CA ASP A 803 -82.95 -102.66 -87.90
C ASP A 803 -84.36 -103.28 -87.89
N SER A 804 -84.84 -103.69 -86.71
CA SER A 804 -86.15 -104.29 -86.45
C SER A 804 -86.38 -105.62 -87.17
N ASP A 805 -85.34 -106.42 -87.39
CA ASP A 805 -85.43 -107.75 -87.99
C ASP A 805 -85.73 -108.86 -86.97
N GLY A 806 -85.55 -108.58 -85.68
CA GLY A 806 -85.87 -109.45 -84.55
C GLY A 806 -84.67 -110.11 -83.86
N LEU A 807 -83.42 -109.75 -84.19
CA LEU A 807 -82.21 -110.07 -83.43
C LEU A 807 -81.70 -108.81 -82.69
N SER A 808 -80.99 -108.98 -81.57
CA SER A 808 -80.33 -107.82 -80.96
C SER A 808 -79.00 -107.52 -81.65
N ASP A 809 -78.55 -106.27 -81.63
CA ASP A 809 -77.33 -105.81 -82.27
C ASP A 809 -76.12 -106.65 -81.80
N ALA A 810 -76.01 -106.99 -80.50
CA ALA A 810 -74.96 -107.90 -80.01
C ALA A 810 -75.13 -109.37 -80.47
N ASP A 811 -76.36 -109.87 -80.62
CA ASP A 811 -76.62 -111.21 -81.16
C ASP A 811 -76.29 -111.28 -82.66
N GLU A 812 -76.57 -110.22 -83.43
CA GLU A 812 -76.24 -110.12 -84.85
C GLU A 812 -74.74 -110.19 -85.10
N LEU A 813 -73.97 -109.41 -84.35
CA LEU A 813 -72.51 -109.41 -84.40
C LEU A 813 -71.92 -110.78 -84.03
N ASN A 814 -72.51 -111.47 -83.04
CA ASN A 814 -72.11 -112.82 -82.66
C ASN A 814 -72.49 -113.92 -83.68
N LEU A 815 -73.58 -113.74 -84.45
CA LEU A 815 -74.08 -114.72 -85.43
C LEU A 815 -73.48 -114.56 -86.83
N PHE A 816 -73.16 -113.33 -87.25
CA PHE A 816 -72.75 -113.03 -88.62
C PHE A 816 -71.30 -112.54 -88.78
N GLY A 817 -70.65 -112.15 -87.69
CA GLY A 817 -69.21 -111.87 -87.62
C GLY A 817 -68.79 -110.57 -88.26
#